data_AF-A0A8C2DAN6-F1
#
_entry.id   AF-A0A8C2DAN6-F1
#
_cell.length_a   1.000
_cell.length_b   1.000
_cell.length_c   1.000
_cell.angle_alpha   90.00
_cell.angle_beta   90.00
_cell.angle_gamma   90.00
#
_symmetry.space_group_name_H-M   'P 1'
#
loop_
_entity.id
_entity.type
_entity.pdbx_description
1 polymer ?
#
loop_
_entity_poly.entity_id
_entity_poly.type
_entity_poly.pdbx_seq_one_letter_code
_entity_poly.pdbx_strand_id
1 'polypeptide(L)'
;MHINALVVMCFAFSYSITLNMPQILYCWFSQTPGPYKKSILEDDLPYLEFGGTVIYSQERHDCSFLSEDLRSGLASGSAVGFDLEWPPSFTKGKTKKVAVVQLCASEEKCYLFHISSMSGFPPGLKMLLEDENIKKVGVGIEGDKWKLLSDYDIRLKSIVELSDLANKTLRCGEKWSLDGLVKHLLKKQLFKDKLVRCSHWDDYDLTEDQKRYAATDAYVSQYKQLPLKSAWNGSSDCLFFSSVTSILWFIFHSSLCLCCRMSNIPACFLGSAQTKNLYEEVKRGHFRVVYMTPEFCSGNIPLLAQLDRTVGLSLVAVDEAHCISQWGHDFRSAYRDLWKLKKNLPGVPILALTATASPSIREDIVKSLNLINPLITCTSFDRPNLYLDVSRKSGDVIQDLKQFLIKKTGGGFALEGSAIVYCPSKKEAERVTAALCKLDIPCGVYHAGLSIKQRRETQHQFMRDEIQCVVATVAFGMGINKSDIRKVIHYGAPKEMESYYQEIGRAGRDGLPSACHVLWMPGDMALNRFILNQSKSERFRDYKMDMMAKMEKYLNSTKCRRKLILCHFEDKRLRKVTSGIMGSSNCCDNCRSGEDPEVVLQDFGSCAYQLMKAISAMDERFGITAPILFLRGSTSQRVPDRFWKHSLFGIGRATSETWWKALSRELVAEKYLMETTGHSKFSTLCKLTPKGRSWLSKAEDERHRQLLLQPNRDLFSRECQCMSLETSHYQFFSLFVLFLQSELYGKLVSERQKLAGLRDIPPALLATNKILLDMAKSRPCSISSLKQVDGVSEAKAAMLTPLIDVILTFCQTHGLQVLLNIVYCTLHFTALCLPRLHYLKHFIIYILHLHLVADARSLPMAVVESHLLQAQKMGCAVDTDRAGLSASIYNTIRKSIASPPVSSDLSDFKAIRSRVPEDVSNFLLRLALYELQREASSTAHHEISWIEPLVCFLPVTLKSPLEHFIELFIFG
;
A
#
# COMPACT_ATOMS: atom_id res chain seq x y z
N MET A 1 -32.04 3.63 33.66
CA MET A 1 -32.70 3.06 32.46
C MET A 1 -31.61 2.52 31.54
N HIS A 2 -31.84 1.33 31.00
CA HIS A 2 -30.88 0.36 30.44
C HIS A 2 -29.91 0.89 29.36
N ILE A 3 -28.60 0.74 29.57
CA ILE A 3 -27.56 0.90 28.53
C ILE A 3 -27.02 -0.50 28.21
N ASN A 4 -27.84 -1.33 27.57
CA ASN A 4 -27.44 -2.62 27.01
C ASN A 4 -27.65 -2.57 25.49
N ALA A 5 -26.78 -1.85 24.80
CA ALA A 5 -26.77 -1.80 23.34
C ALA A 5 -26.31 -3.16 22.77
N LEU A 6 -27.20 -3.95 22.17
CA LEU A 6 -26.87 -5.22 21.54
C LEU A 6 -26.65 -5.01 20.03
N VAL A 7 -25.51 -5.46 19.51
CA VAL A 7 -25.22 -5.48 18.07
C VAL A 7 -25.35 -6.90 17.54
N VAL A 8 -26.17 -7.06 16.49
CA VAL A 8 -26.31 -8.34 15.79
C VAL A 8 -25.53 -8.28 14.49
N MET A 9 -24.64 -9.24 14.28
CA MET A 9 -23.86 -9.38 13.05
C MET A 9 -24.33 -10.60 12.26
N CYS A 10 -24.88 -10.39 11.07
CA CYS A 10 -25.24 -11.48 10.16
C CYS A 10 -24.10 -11.69 9.15
N PHE A 11 -23.55 -12.90 9.08
CA PHE A 11 -22.35 -13.21 8.28
C PHE A 11 -22.42 -14.63 7.68
N ALA A 12 -21.85 -14.85 6.49
CA ALA A 12 -21.89 -16.15 5.84
C ALA A 12 -21.10 -17.26 6.57
N PHE A 13 -21.61 -18.50 6.58
CA PHE A 13 -20.95 -19.70 7.18
C PHE A 13 -19.58 -20.08 6.56
N SER A 14 -19.08 -19.31 5.59
CA SER A 14 -17.71 -19.48 5.11
C SER A 14 -16.85 -18.44 5.77
N TYR A 15 -15.84 -18.90 6.51
CA TYR A 15 -14.72 -18.15 7.07
C TYR A 15 -14.55 -16.83 6.33
N SER A 16 -14.91 -15.72 6.94
CA SER A 16 -14.99 -14.44 6.25
C SER A 16 -14.32 -13.32 6.99
N ILE A 17 -14.02 -12.36 6.15
CA ILE A 17 -13.38 -11.07 6.30
C ILE A 17 -14.28 -10.17 7.19
N THR A 18 -14.03 -10.10 8.51
CA THR A 18 -14.43 -8.95 9.39
C THR A 18 -13.39 -7.83 9.55
N LEU A 19 -13.75 -6.64 9.04
CA LEU A 19 -12.94 -5.42 8.99
C LEU A 19 -12.45 -4.95 10.38
N ASN A 20 -11.95 -3.72 10.49
CA ASN A 20 -11.74 -2.95 11.73
C ASN A 20 -13.01 -2.82 12.63
N MET A 21 -13.92 -3.79 12.64
CA MET A 21 -15.16 -3.84 13.39
C MET A 21 -14.96 -3.77 14.90
N PRO A 22 -13.93 -4.34 15.53
CA PRO A 22 -13.67 -4.04 16.94
C PRO A 22 -13.41 -2.55 17.16
N GLN A 23 -12.73 -1.84 16.24
CA GLN A 23 -12.53 -0.39 16.31
C GLN A 23 -13.78 0.43 15.94
N ILE A 24 -14.58 -0.02 14.97
CA ILE A 24 -15.85 0.61 14.58
C ILE A 24 -16.88 0.43 15.70
N LEU A 25 -17.00 -0.77 16.26
CA LEU A 25 -17.84 -1.09 17.41
C LEU A 25 -17.30 -0.43 18.68
N TYR A 26 -15.98 -0.35 18.88
CA TYR A 26 -15.40 0.42 19.98
C TYR A 26 -15.73 1.91 19.82
N CYS A 27 -15.62 2.50 18.64
CA CYS A 27 -16.11 3.85 18.36
C CYS A 27 -17.61 3.97 18.66
N TRP A 28 -18.44 3.05 18.16
CA TRP A 28 -19.88 3.05 18.33
C TRP A 28 -20.32 2.87 19.80
N PHE A 29 -19.68 1.97 20.55
CA PHE A 29 -19.94 1.75 21.98
C PHE A 29 -19.34 2.85 22.85
N SER A 30 -18.21 3.46 22.45
CA SER A 30 -17.65 4.67 23.10
C SER A 30 -18.50 5.92 22.87
N GLN A 31 -19.47 5.85 21.95
CA GLN A 31 -20.47 6.88 21.68
C GLN A 31 -21.80 6.62 22.45
N THR A 32 -21.91 5.55 23.25
CA THR A 32 -23.07 5.32 24.14
C THR A 32 -22.79 5.82 25.57
N PRO A 33 -23.70 6.58 26.19
CA PRO A 33 -23.38 7.43 27.34
C PRO A 33 -23.20 6.61 28.62
N GLY A 34 -22.00 6.60 29.18
CA GLY A 34 -21.74 6.31 30.58
C GLY A 34 -21.30 7.60 31.30
N PRO A 35 -21.48 7.71 32.63
CA PRO A 35 -21.03 8.88 33.37
C PRO A 35 -19.50 9.04 33.21
N TYR A 36 -19.10 10.23 32.76
CA TYR A 36 -17.73 10.61 32.43
C TYR A 36 -16.76 10.29 33.58
N LYS A 37 -15.90 9.29 33.37
CA LYS A 37 -14.62 9.18 34.08
C LYS A 37 -13.53 9.61 33.11
N LYS A 38 -12.82 10.68 33.46
CA LYS A 38 -11.60 11.14 32.77
C LYS A 38 -10.68 9.94 32.54
N SER A 39 -10.52 9.56 31.27
CA SER A 39 -9.59 8.52 30.83
C SER A 39 -8.19 9.13 30.78
N ILE A 40 -7.22 8.46 31.41
CA ILE A 40 -5.80 8.86 31.53
C ILE A 40 -5.03 8.72 30.18
N LEU A 41 -5.72 8.66 29.04
CA LEU A 41 -5.17 8.31 27.71
C LEU A 41 -5.48 9.34 26.60
N GLU A 42 -5.69 10.62 26.92
CA GLU A 42 -6.09 11.64 25.92
C GLU A 42 -4.93 12.42 25.25
N ASP A 43 -3.66 12.10 25.53
CA ASP A 43 -2.52 12.95 25.14
C ASP A 43 -1.84 12.61 23.78
N ASP A 44 -2.16 11.47 23.13
CA ASP A 44 -1.49 11.02 21.89
C ASP A 44 -2.41 10.96 20.65
N LEU A 45 -3.33 11.91 20.49
CA LEU A 45 -4.18 11.99 19.28
C LEU A 45 -3.46 12.72 18.13
N PRO A 46 -3.63 12.30 16.86
CA PRO A 46 -3.05 13.01 15.72
C PRO A 46 -3.67 14.40 15.55
N TYR A 47 -2.84 15.40 15.22
CA TYR A 47 -3.30 16.77 15.01
C TYR A 47 -4.12 16.90 13.71
N LEU A 48 -5.18 17.69 13.78
CA LEU A 48 -5.96 18.13 12.63
C LEU A 48 -5.56 19.57 12.28
N GLU A 49 -5.10 19.77 11.05
CA GLU A 49 -4.73 21.09 10.52
C GLU A 49 -5.41 21.34 9.18
N PHE A 50 -5.66 22.60 8.85
CA PHE A 50 -6.13 23.00 7.54
C PHE A 50 -5.01 22.86 6.49
N GLY A 51 -5.22 21.99 5.50
CA GLY A 51 -4.24 21.74 4.42
C GLY A 51 -4.46 22.55 3.14
N GLY A 52 -5.44 23.45 3.12
CA GLY A 52 -5.76 24.29 1.96
C GLY A 52 -5.00 25.61 1.94
N THR A 53 -5.41 26.51 1.04
CA THR A 53 -4.83 27.85 0.90
C THR A 53 -5.52 28.84 1.83
N VAL A 54 -4.73 29.55 2.65
CA VAL A 54 -5.23 30.64 3.49
C VAL A 54 -5.21 31.94 2.69
N ILE A 55 -6.38 32.53 2.47
CA ILE A 55 -6.57 33.82 1.82
C ILE A 55 -6.67 34.87 2.93
N TYR A 56 -5.57 35.57 3.17
CA TYR A 56 -5.46 36.62 4.17
C TYR A 56 -5.60 37.98 3.51
N SER A 57 -6.51 38.82 4.01
CA SER A 57 -6.65 40.20 3.54
C SER A 57 -6.87 41.16 4.69
N GLN A 58 -6.29 42.35 4.53
CA GLN A 58 -6.28 43.44 5.50
C GLN A 58 -6.86 44.73 4.90
N GLU A 59 -7.07 44.74 3.57
CA GLU A 59 -7.61 45.88 2.86
C GLU A 59 -9.14 45.80 2.83
N ARG A 60 -9.80 46.90 3.19
CA ARG A 60 -11.27 46.94 3.27
C ARG A 60 -11.95 46.59 1.95
N HIS A 61 -11.40 47.03 0.82
CA HIS A 61 -11.95 46.79 -0.51
C HIS A 61 -11.83 45.32 -0.90
N ASP A 62 -10.66 44.72 -0.70
CA ASP A 62 -10.41 43.30 -0.94
C ASP A 62 -11.29 42.41 -0.07
N CYS A 63 -11.43 42.73 1.22
CA CYS A 63 -12.33 41.99 2.10
C CYS A 63 -13.79 42.06 1.64
N SER A 64 -14.25 43.21 1.12
CA SER A 64 -15.59 43.34 0.55
C SER A 64 -15.74 42.46 -0.69
N PHE A 65 -14.79 42.56 -1.63
CA PHE A 65 -14.80 41.83 -2.89
C PHE A 65 -14.75 40.30 -2.68
N LEU A 66 -13.80 39.82 -1.87
CA LEU A 66 -13.66 38.39 -1.55
C LEU A 66 -14.90 37.84 -0.84
N SER A 67 -15.54 38.63 0.02
CA SER A 67 -16.77 38.22 0.69
C SER A 67 -17.96 38.15 -0.27
N GLU A 68 -18.05 39.07 -1.24
CA GLU A 68 -19.09 39.04 -2.28
C GLU A 68 -18.90 37.86 -3.24
N ASP A 69 -17.67 37.60 -3.67
CA ASP A 69 -17.31 36.43 -4.48
C ASP A 69 -17.67 35.14 -3.76
N LEU A 70 -17.23 35.00 -2.50
CA LEU A 70 -17.58 33.87 -1.63
C LEU A 70 -19.09 33.70 -1.50
N ARG A 71 -19.83 34.79 -1.24
CA ARG A 71 -21.29 34.76 -1.13
C ARG A 71 -21.95 34.30 -2.43
N SER A 72 -21.48 34.78 -3.58
CA SER A 72 -22.04 34.44 -4.89
C SER A 72 -21.81 32.97 -5.28
N GLY A 73 -20.70 32.38 -4.83
CA GLY A 73 -20.37 30.97 -5.05
C GLY A 73 -21.11 29.99 -4.14
N LEU A 74 -21.81 30.46 -3.10
CA LEU A 74 -22.52 29.62 -2.13
C LEU A 74 -23.99 29.43 -2.53
N ALA A 75 -24.44 28.18 -2.57
CA ALA A 75 -25.86 27.86 -2.76
C ALA A 75 -26.67 28.22 -1.49
N SER A 76 -27.97 28.50 -1.64
CA SER A 76 -28.85 28.72 -0.49
C SER A 76 -28.86 27.50 0.45
N GLY A 77 -28.73 27.76 1.76
CA GLY A 77 -28.59 26.74 2.80
C GLY A 77 -27.17 26.24 3.05
N SER A 78 -26.16 26.78 2.33
CA SER A 78 -24.76 26.40 2.52
C SER A 78 -24.26 26.72 3.93
N ALA A 79 -23.37 25.87 4.45
CA ALA A 79 -22.72 26.05 5.73
C ALA A 79 -21.27 26.51 5.54
N VAL A 80 -20.90 27.57 6.24
CA VAL A 80 -19.56 28.14 6.29
C VAL A 80 -19.09 28.08 7.74
N GLY A 81 -17.91 27.51 7.96
CA GLY A 81 -17.28 27.50 9.27
C GLY A 81 -16.85 28.92 9.62
N PHE A 82 -17.16 29.34 10.83
CA PHE A 82 -17.06 30.72 11.29
C PHE A 82 -16.48 30.75 12.70
N ASP A 83 -15.52 31.63 12.91
CA ASP A 83 -14.90 31.90 14.21
C ASP A 83 -14.30 33.32 14.21
N LEU A 84 -14.04 33.85 15.41
CA LEU A 84 -13.53 35.21 15.63
C LEU A 84 -12.36 35.20 16.60
N GLU A 85 -11.37 36.07 16.38
CA GLU A 85 -10.26 36.27 17.32
C GLU A 85 -10.07 37.74 17.69
N TRP A 86 -9.68 37.97 18.95
CA TRP A 86 -9.42 39.30 19.49
C TRP A 86 -8.31 39.28 20.56
N PRO A 87 -7.61 40.41 20.77
CA PRO A 87 -6.53 40.47 21.74
C PRO A 87 -7.02 40.27 23.18
N PRO A 88 -6.22 39.63 24.05
CA PRO A 88 -6.56 39.50 25.46
C PRO A 88 -6.60 40.86 26.16
N SER A 89 -7.48 40.99 27.15
CA SER A 89 -7.53 42.17 28.02
C SER A 89 -7.17 41.79 29.44
N PHE A 90 -6.15 42.45 29.99
CA PHE A 90 -5.70 42.27 31.37
C PHE A 90 -6.51 43.10 32.39
N THR A 91 -7.50 43.87 31.92
CA THR A 91 -8.40 44.64 32.79
C THR A 91 -9.74 43.91 32.93
N LYS A 92 -10.05 43.46 34.16
CA LYS A 92 -11.28 42.72 34.48
C LYS A 92 -12.52 43.51 34.03
N GLY A 93 -13.30 42.94 33.09
CA GLY A 93 -14.54 43.54 32.57
C GLY A 93 -14.39 44.41 31.31
N LYS A 94 -13.18 44.68 30.82
CA LYS A 94 -12.96 45.31 29.50
C LYS A 94 -12.54 44.25 28.50
N THR A 95 -13.17 44.21 27.33
CA THR A 95 -12.75 43.35 26.20
C THR A 95 -12.29 44.23 25.03
N LYS A 96 -11.27 43.78 24.29
CA LYS A 96 -10.82 44.45 23.06
C LYS A 96 -11.80 44.15 21.92
N LYS A 97 -11.75 44.94 20.85
CA LYS A 97 -12.61 44.72 19.68
C LYS A 97 -12.19 43.46 18.92
N VAL A 98 -13.13 42.82 18.22
CA VAL A 98 -12.81 41.74 17.26
C VAL A 98 -11.76 42.23 16.29
N ALA A 99 -10.68 41.46 16.14
CA ALA A 99 -9.58 41.81 15.25
C ALA A 99 -9.62 41.00 13.96
N VAL A 100 -9.96 39.71 14.03
CA VAL A 100 -9.96 38.81 12.86
C VAL A 100 -11.32 38.12 12.73
N VAL A 101 -11.84 38.08 11.50
CA VAL A 101 -13.00 37.26 11.12
C VAL A 101 -12.52 36.10 10.25
N GLN A 102 -12.91 34.88 10.60
CA GLN A 102 -12.48 33.66 9.93
C GLN A 102 -13.67 33.01 9.22
N LEU A 103 -13.51 32.64 7.94
CA LEU A 103 -14.54 31.97 7.16
C LEU A 103 -13.95 30.82 6.33
N CYS A 104 -14.51 29.62 6.49
CA CYS A 104 -14.11 28.46 5.70
C CYS A 104 -15.32 27.81 5.04
N ALA A 105 -15.39 27.84 3.71
CA ALA A 105 -16.49 27.26 2.93
C ALA A 105 -16.14 25.94 2.24
N SER A 106 -14.86 25.68 2.02
CA SER A 106 -14.36 24.46 1.36
C SER A 106 -13.08 23.95 2.03
N GLU A 107 -12.64 22.74 1.67
CA GLU A 107 -11.36 22.20 2.14
C GLU A 107 -10.16 22.84 1.42
N GLU A 108 -10.41 23.63 0.36
CA GLU A 108 -9.37 24.22 -0.49
C GLU A 108 -9.00 25.64 -0.06
N LYS A 109 -9.96 26.43 0.46
CA LYS A 109 -9.78 27.85 0.77
C LYS A 109 -10.42 28.25 2.10
N CYS A 110 -9.62 28.90 2.94
CA CYS A 110 -10.08 29.58 4.15
C CYS A 110 -9.73 31.07 4.06
N TYR A 111 -10.67 31.94 4.43
CA TYR A 111 -10.55 33.39 4.36
C TYR A 111 -10.36 33.95 5.75
N LEU A 112 -9.30 34.75 5.92
CA LEU A 112 -9.00 35.47 7.16
C LEU A 112 -9.03 36.96 6.88
N PHE A 113 -9.98 37.67 7.49
CA PHE A 113 -10.17 39.10 7.32
C PHE A 113 -9.71 39.84 8.56
N HIS A 114 -8.63 40.60 8.45
CA HIS A 114 -8.06 41.37 9.56
C HIS A 114 -8.77 42.71 9.68
N ILE A 115 -9.89 42.76 10.40
CA ILE A 115 -10.73 43.96 10.50
C ILE A 115 -10.15 45.05 11.40
N SER A 116 -9.24 44.72 12.34
CA SER A 116 -8.63 45.70 13.24
C SER A 116 -7.79 46.76 12.50
N SER A 117 -7.20 46.38 11.35
CA SER A 117 -6.36 47.24 10.52
C SER A 117 -7.17 48.17 9.61
N MET A 118 -8.51 48.11 9.65
CA MET A 118 -9.39 48.83 8.71
C MET A 118 -10.04 50.05 9.36
N SER A 119 -10.24 51.10 8.57
CA SER A 119 -10.96 52.31 8.99
C SER A 119 -12.48 52.11 9.20
N GLY A 120 -13.00 50.93 8.89
CA GLY A 120 -14.40 50.55 9.10
C GLY A 120 -14.70 49.15 8.57
N PHE A 121 -15.84 48.59 8.96
CA PHE A 121 -16.21 47.23 8.60
C PHE A 121 -16.45 47.08 7.07
N PRO A 122 -15.95 46.02 6.41
CA PRO A 122 -16.17 45.79 4.97
C PRO A 122 -17.65 45.54 4.63
N PRO A 123 -18.26 46.27 3.68
CA PRO A 123 -19.67 46.12 3.33
C PRO A 123 -20.05 44.72 2.83
N GLY A 124 -19.24 44.12 1.94
CA GLY A 124 -19.47 42.77 1.41
C GLY A 124 -19.41 41.70 2.49
N LEU A 125 -18.48 41.85 3.44
CA LEU A 125 -18.40 40.96 4.61
C LEU A 125 -19.63 41.11 5.50
N LYS A 126 -20.08 42.34 5.76
CA LYS A 126 -21.34 42.61 6.48
C LYS A 126 -22.51 41.89 5.81
N MET A 127 -22.65 42.04 4.49
CA MET A 127 -23.72 41.39 3.75
C MET A 127 -23.68 39.85 3.85
N LEU A 128 -22.50 39.23 3.82
CA LEU A 128 -22.36 37.78 3.99
C LEU A 128 -22.74 37.34 5.41
N LEU A 129 -22.26 38.04 6.44
CA LEU A 129 -22.53 37.72 7.84
C LEU A 129 -24.01 37.89 8.20
N GLU A 130 -24.70 38.86 7.58
CA GLU A 130 -26.12 39.14 7.78
C GLU A 130 -27.05 38.33 6.84
N ASP A 131 -26.50 37.52 5.92
CA ASP A 131 -27.29 36.68 5.01
C ASP A 131 -27.98 35.51 5.74
N GLU A 132 -29.30 35.39 5.63
CA GLU A 132 -30.07 34.31 6.26
C GLU A 132 -29.93 32.96 5.55
N ASN A 133 -29.54 32.98 4.27
CA ASN A 133 -29.38 31.78 3.47
C ASN A 133 -28.06 31.06 3.71
N ILE A 134 -27.09 31.71 4.34
CA ILE A 134 -25.77 31.14 4.60
C ILE A 134 -25.67 30.86 6.10
N LYS A 135 -25.52 29.57 6.43
CA LYS A 135 -25.38 29.11 7.81
C LYS A 135 -23.94 29.31 8.29
N LYS A 136 -23.76 30.03 9.40
CA LYS A 136 -22.45 30.20 10.06
C LYS A 136 -22.35 29.16 11.17
N VAL A 137 -21.32 28.34 11.13
CA VAL A 137 -21.19 27.16 12.00
C VAL A 137 -19.94 27.31 12.87
N GLY A 138 -20.08 27.13 14.18
CA GLY A 138 -19.00 27.30 15.15
C GLY A 138 -19.36 26.76 16.54
N VAL A 139 -18.43 26.87 17.49
CA VAL A 139 -18.64 26.56 18.91
C VAL A 139 -18.58 27.86 19.71
N GLY A 140 -19.61 28.17 20.50
CA GLY A 140 -19.69 29.44 21.22
C GLY A 140 -20.16 30.61 20.36
N ILE A 141 -20.80 30.33 19.22
CA ILE A 141 -21.11 31.32 18.17
C ILE A 141 -22.11 32.40 18.62
N GLU A 142 -22.93 32.13 19.64
CA GLU A 142 -23.79 33.17 20.25
C GLU A 142 -22.96 34.25 20.97
N GLY A 143 -21.80 33.89 21.53
CA GLY A 143 -20.85 34.85 22.09
C GLY A 143 -20.25 35.74 21.00
N ASP A 144 -19.87 35.13 19.88
CA ASP A 144 -19.31 35.83 18.71
C ASP A 144 -20.31 36.78 18.07
N LYS A 145 -21.57 36.36 17.96
CA LYS A 145 -22.68 37.18 17.50
C LYS A 145 -22.87 38.42 18.38
N TRP A 146 -22.85 38.26 19.70
CA TRP A 146 -22.91 39.39 20.63
C TRP A 146 -21.71 40.32 20.48
N LYS A 147 -20.51 39.76 20.27
CA LYS A 147 -19.28 40.54 20.11
C LYS A 147 -19.31 41.39 18.83
N LEU A 148 -19.71 40.81 17.70
CA LEU A 148 -19.86 41.53 16.43
C LEU A 148 -20.92 42.63 16.49
N LEU A 149 -22.04 42.36 17.14
CA LEU A 149 -23.09 43.36 17.35
C LEU A 149 -22.57 44.53 18.20
N SER A 150 -21.89 44.23 19.31
CA SER A 150 -21.37 45.25 20.22
C SER A 150 -20.22 46.07 19.62
N ASP A 151 -19.31 45.45 18.88
CA ASP A 151 -18.08 46.12 18.42
C ASP A 151 -18.28 46.89 17.11
N TYR A 152 -19.17 46.40 16.24
CA TYR A 152 -19.31 46.85 14.85
C TYR A 152 -20.77 46.99 14.35
N ASP A 153 -21.78 46.77 15.19
CA ASP A 153 -23.21 46.80 14.81
C ASP A 153 -23.53 45.87 13.61
N ILE A 154 -22.99 44.64 13.68
CA ILE A 154 -23.21 43.58 12.68
C ILE A 154 -24.14 42.53 13.27
N ARG A 155 -25.25 42.24 12.59
CA ARG A 155 -26.23 41.23 13.04
C ARG A 155 -25.94 39.87 12.45
N LEU A 156 -25.11 39.06 13.11
CA LEU A 156 -24.83 37.70 12.64
C LEU A 156 -26.13 36.87 12.56
N LYS A 157 -26.53 36.46 11.35
CA LYS A 157 -27.76 35.70 11.09
C LYS A 157 -27.47 34.26 10.64
N SER A 158 -28.46 33.37 10.84
CA SER A 158 -28.40 31.96 10.43
C SER A 158 -27.21 31.23 11.05
N ILE A 159 -27.16 31.17 12.38
CA ILE A 159 -26.07 30.53 13.12
C ILE A 159 -26.40 29.10 13.51
N VAL A 160 -25.36 28.27 13.64
CA VAL A 160 -25.44 26.87 14.07
C VAL A 160 -24.42 26.65 15.18
N GLU A 161 -24.91 26.50 16.41
CA GLU A 161 -24.09 26.14 17.56
C GLU A 161 -23.79 24.64 17.55
N LEU A 162 -22.52 24.29 17.30
CA LEU A 162 -22.08 22.90 17.21
C LEU A 162 -22.23 22.15 18.53
N SER A 163 -22.09 22.83 19.67
CA SER A 163 -22.25 22.21 21.00
C SER A 163 -23.67 21.72 21.21
N ASP A 164 -24.66 22.52 20.85
CA ASP A 164 -26.08 22.16 20.94
C ASP A 164 -26.44 21.05 19.95
N LEU A 165 -25.90 21.13 18.74
CA LEU A 165 -26.08 20.09 17.74
C LEU A 165 -25.48 18.75 18.19
N ALA A 166 -24.28 18.78 18.79
CA ALA A 166 -23.62 17.61 19.34
C ALA A 166 -24.43 17.03 20.49
N ASN A 167 -24.88 17.85 21.45
CA ASN A 167 -25.73 17.42 22.56
C ASN A 167 -27.04 16.79 22.09
N LYS A 168 -27.71 17.40 21.11
CA LYS A 168 -28.93 16.87 20.50
C LYS A 168 -28.70 15.53 19.80
N THR A 169 -27.60 15.41 19.06
CA THR A 169 -27.30 14.20 18.26
C THR A 169 -26.80 13.04 19.12
N LEU A 170 -25.95 13.35 20.10
CA LEU A 170 -25.36 12.38 21.04
C LEU A 170 -26.28 12.08 22.24
N ARG A 171 -27.40 12.81 22.38
CA ARG A 171 -28.33 12.75 23.54
C ARG A 171 -27.59 12.90 24.88
N CYS A 172 -26.71 13.89 24.95
CA CYS A 172 -25.98 14.25 26.17
C CYS A 172 -26.19 15.74 26.50
N GLY A 173 -25.80 16.15 27.71
CA GLY A 173 -25.91 17.53 28.20
C GLY A 173 -24.55 18.11 28.60
N GLU A 174 -23.53 17.86 27.79
CA GLU A 174 -22.15 18.23 28.10
C GLU A 174 -21.80 19.63 27.58
N LYS A 175 -20.79 20.26 28.18
CA LYS A 175 -20.19 21.48 27.63
C LYS A 175 -19.04 21.10 26.72
N TRP A 176 -19.16 21.43 25.44
CA TRP A 176 -18.19 21.08 24.41
C TRP A 176 -17.29 22.27 24.07
N SER A 177 -15.98 22.03 23.97
CA SER A 177 -15.07 22.90 23.23
C SER A 177 -14.91 22.36 21.80
N LEU A 178 -14.44 23.18 20.86
CA LEU A 178 -14.15 22.72 19.51
C LEU A 178 -13.13 21.57 19.50
N ASP A 179 -12.05 21.69 20.27
CA ASP A 179 -11.08 20.61 20.47
C ASP A 179 -11.73 19.37 21.11
N GLY A 180 -12.61 19.54 22.09
CA GLY A 180 -13.36 18.45 22.71
C GLY A 180 -14.24 17.70 21.72
N LEU A 181 -14.93 18.42 20.82
CA LEU A 181 -15.71 17.80 19.74
C LEU A 181 -14.83 17.05 18.76
N VAL A 182 -13.68 17.62 18.38
CA VAL A 182 -12.72 16.97 17.46
C VAL A 182 -12.13 15.71 18.08
N LYS A 183 -11.73 15.77 19.34
CA LYS A 183 -11.26 14.60 20.11
C LYS A 183 -12.32 13.54 20.21
N HIS A 184 -13.56 13.94 20.49
CA HIS A 184 -14.65 13.00 20.66
C HIS A 184 -15.08 12.34 19.33
N LEU A 185 -15.33 13.15 18.31
CA LEU A 185 -15.97 12.77 17.05
C LEU A 185 -14.98 12.34 15.95
N LEU A 186 -13.81 12.96 15.88
CA LEU A 186 -12.81 12.70 14.83
C LEU A 186 -11.61 11.89 15.33
N LYS A 187 -11.49 11.68 16.65
CA LYS A 187 -10.30 11.05 17.28
C LYS A 187 -9.00 11.72 16.83
N LYS A 188 -9.06 13.03 16.68
CA LYS A 188 -7.93 13.93 16.41
C LYS A 188 -7.88 14.98 17.51
N GLN A 189 -6.84 15.78 17.57
CA GLN A 189 -6.82 16.96 18.44
C GLN A 189 -6.47 18.22 17.66
N LEU A 190 -6.91 19.36 18.18
CA LEU A 190 -6.52 20.66 17.66
C LEU A 190 -5.30 21.14 18.41
N PHE A 191 -4.36 21.74 17.67
CA PHE A 191 -3.23 22.40 18.29
C PHE A 191 -3.69 23.73 18.89
N LYS A 192 -4.00 23.73 20.19
CA LYS A 192 -4.50 24.89 20.93
C LYS A 192 -3.41 25.53 21.78
N ASP A 193 -2.32 25.95 21.13
CA ASP A 193 -1.24 26.66 21.82
C ASP A 193 -1.77 27.95 22.47
N LYS A 194 -1.54 28.06 23.79
CA LYS A 194 -1.93 29.23 24.57
C LYS A 194 -1.19 30.48 24.14
N LEU A 195 0.05 30.37 23.64
CA LEU A 195 0.84 31.49 23.16
C LEU A 195 0.20 32.12 21.92
N VAL A 196 -0.27 31.30 20.97
CA VAL A 196 -0.95 31.77 19.76
C VAL A 196 -2.36 32.28 20.09
N ARG A 197 -3.15 31.51 20.83
CA ARG A 197 -4.54 31.87 21.17
C ARG A 197 -4.65 33.14 22.01
N CYS A 198 -3.68 33.40 22.88
CA CYS A 198 -3.62 34.61 23.71
C CYS A 198 -2.61 35.64 23.18
N SER A 199 -2.33 35.63 21.88
CA SER A 199 -1.45 36.60 21.22
C SER A 199 -2.16 37.92 20.90
N HIS A 200 -1.38 38.91 20.44
CA HIS A 200 -1.90 40.18 19.95
C HIS A 200 -2.46 40.00 18.54
N TRP A 201 -3.75 39.69 18.46
CA TRP A 201 -4.47 39.52 17.19
C TRP A 201 -4.71 40.84 16.43
N ASP A 202 -4.40 41.98 17.04
CA ASP A 202 -4.45 43.33 16.47
C ASP A 202 -3.11 43.79 15.85
N ASP A 203 -2.06 42.98 15.97
CA ASP A 203 -0.76 43.28 15.38
C ASP A 203 -0.76 43.12 13.85
N TYR A 204 -0.06 44.03 13.19
CA TYR A 204 0.14 44.02 11.74
C TYR A 204 1.54 43.47 11.41
N ASP A 205 1.74 42.39 10.64
CA ASP A 205 0.84 41.38 10.04
C ASP A 205 0.59 40.18 10.99
N LEU A 206 -0.47 39.38 10.73
CA LEU A 206 -0.59 38.08 11.39
C LEU A 206 0.58 37.17 11.04
N THR A 207 1.12 36.50 12.06
CA THR A 207 2.13 35.44 11.91
C THR A 207 1.55 34.21 11.20
N GLU A 208 2.41 33.37 10.62
CA GLU A 208 1.97 32.13 9.96
C GLU A 208 1.30 31.16 10.94
N ASP A 209 1.73 31.14 12.22
CA ASP A 209 1.10 30.31 13.25
C ASP A 209 -0.31 30.81 13.60
N GLN A 210 -0.52 32.13 13.70
CA GLN A 210 -1.86 32.73 13.87
C GLN A 210 -2.77 32.43 12.67
N LYS A 211 -2.26 32.56 11.44
CA LYS A 211 -3.01 32.24 10.22
C LYS A 211 -3.40 30.76 10.19
N ARG A 212 -2.48 29.86 10.51
CA ARG A 212 -2.74 28.41 10.52
C ARG A 212 -3.74 28.03 11.61
N TYR A 213 -3.60 28.61 12.80
CA TYR A 213 -4.54 28.41 13.91
C TYR A 213 -5.96 28.82 13.51
N ALA A 214 -6.13 30.05 13.04
CA ALA A 214 -7.43 30.58 12.64
C ALA A 214 -8.04 29.79 11.48
N ALA A 215 -7.25 29.49 10.44
CA ALA A 215 -7.76 28.71 9.32
C ALA A 215 -8.24 27.31 9.74
N THR A 216 -7.55 26.69 10.69
CA THR A 216 -7.90 25.37 11.22
C THR A 216 -9.21 25.42 12.04
N ASP A 217 -9.41 26.44 12.88
CA ASP A 217 -10.63 26.57 13.68
C ASP A 217 -11.89 26.78 12.83
N ALA A 218 -11.83 27.66 11.84
CA ALA A 218 -12.91 27.86 10.89
C ALA A 218 -13.15 26.59 10.04
N TYR A 219 -12.08 25.93 9.56
CA TYR A 219 -12.18 24.72 8.75
C TYR A 219 -12.91 23.58 9.48
N VAL A 220 -12.50 23.32 10.72
CA VAL A 220 -13.06 22.25 11.55
C VAL A 220 -14.54 22.50 11.83
N SER A 221 -14.92 23.76 12.03
CA SER A 221 -16.29 24.15 12.28
C SER A 221 -17.21 23.92 11.08
N GLN A 222 -16.66 23.93 9.85
CA GLN A 222 -17.39 23.56 8.64
C GLN A 222 -17.38 22.05 8.34
N TYR A 223 -16.41 21.32 8.90
CA TYR A 223 -15.90 20.08 8.34
C TYR A 223 -16.99 19.03 8.10
N LYS A 224 -17.16 18.67 6.82
CA LYS A 224 -18.18 17.74 6.30
C LYS A 224 -18.06 16.29 6.80
N GLN A 225 -17.12 15.98 7.70
CA GLN A 225 -16.95 14.65 8.32
C GLN A 225 -17.20 14.63 9.84
N LEU A 226 -17.75 15.68 10.45
CA LEU A 226 -18.43 15.47 11.73
C LEU A 226 -19.64 14.54 11.46
N PRO A 227 -19.77 13.38 12.15
CA PRO A 227 -20.86 12.41 11.97
C PRO A 227 -22.26 13.01 12.13
N LEU A 228 -22.35 14.25 12.62
CA LEU A 228 -23.54 15.08 12.78
C LEU A 228 -24.27 15.38 11.46
N LYS A 229 -23.66 15.12 10.30
CA LYS A 229 -24.36 15.23 8.99
C LYS A 229 -25.61 14.34 8.90
N SER A 230 -25.65 13.25 9.67
CA SER A 230 -26.80 12.34 9.80
C SER A 230 -28.02 12.95 10.52
N ALA A 231 -27.86 14.06 11.24
CA ALA A 231 -28.96 14.75 11.92
C ALA A 231 -29.72 15.76 11.03
N TRP A 232 -29.18 16.08 9.84
CA TRP A 232 -29.79 17.05 8.93
C TRP A 232 -30.93 16.45 8.09
N ASN A 233 -30.97 15.13 7.93
CA ASN A 233 -32.05 14.40 7.28
C ASN A 233 -32.38 13.16 8.12
N GLY A 234 -33.58 13.13 8.70
CA GLY A 234 -34.03 12.04 9.57
C GLY A 234 -33.80 10.65 8.96
N SER A 235 -33.44 9.70 9.83
CA SER A 235 -33.45 8.25 9.60
C SER A 235 -32.75 7.78 8.32
N SER A 236 -31.42 7.85 8.29
CA SER A 236 -30.61 7.32 7.17
C SER A 236 -30.00 5.96 7.53
N ASP A 237 -30.22 4.95 6.69
CA ASP A 237 -29.46 3.68 6.75
C ASP A 237 -27.99 3.90 6.33
N CYS A 238 -27.06 2.99 6.65
CA CYS A 238 -25.65 3.17 6.30
C CYS A 238 -25.11 2.01 5.44
N LEU A 239 -24.37 2.36 4.39
CA LEU A 239 -23.69 1.44 3.48
C LEU A 239 -22.22 1.82 3.40
N PHE A 240 -21.35 0.96 3.89
CA PHE A 240 -19.92 1.21 3.91
C PHE A 240 -19.19 0.26 2.97
N PHE A 241 -18.58 0.84 1.95
CA PHE A 241 -17.67 0.18 1.02
C PHE A 241 -16.23 0.51 1.45
N SER A 242 -15.56 -0.45 2.07
CA SER A 242 -14.14 -0.32 2.35
C SER A 242 -13.35 -1.01 1.26
N SER A 243 -12.35 -0.35 0.71
CA SER A 243 -11.26 -1.04 0.05
C SER A 243 -10.37 -1.77 1.06
N VAL A 244 -9.53 -2.66 0.55
CA VAL A 244 -8.61 -3.51 1.33
C VAL A 244 -7.43 -2.71 1.94
N THR A 245 -7.53 -1.38 2.02
CA THR A 245 -6.42 -0.45 2.28
C THR A 245 -6.22 -0.07 3.74
N SER A 246 -7.25 -0.19 4.58
CA SER A 246 -7.12 0.07 6.01
C SER A 246 -6.79 -1.23 6.72
N ILE A 247 -5.51 -1.47 7.04
CA ILE A 247 -4.96 -2.58 7.87
C ILE A 247 -6.05 -3.51 8.39
N LEU A 248 -6.36 -4.53 7.59
CA LEU A 248 -7.53 -5.37 7.77
C LEU A 248 -7.22 -6.54 8.72
N TRP A 249 -7.78 -6.47 9.92
CA TRP A 249 -7.70 -7.51 10.95
C TRP A 249 -8.81 -8.54 10.79
N PHE A 250 -8.58 -9.65 10.08
CA PHE A 250 -9.60 -10.69 9.89
C PHE A 250 -9.45 -11.89 10.82
N ILE A 251 -10.54 -12.34 11.42
CA ILE A 251 -10.42 -13.32 12.50
C ILE A 251 -11.47 -14.43 12.33
N PHE A 252 -11.08 -15.70 12.59
CA PHE A 252 -11.90 -16.91 12.43
C PHE A 252 -13.20 -16.92 13.28
N HIS A 253 -14.13 -17.82 12.95
CA HIS A 253 -15.38 -18.10 13.72
C HIS A 253 -15.18 -18.20 15.24
N SER A 254 -14.12 -18.89 15.68
CA SER A 254 -13.74 -18.99 17.10
C SER A 254 -12.95 -17.76 17.57
N SER A 255 -12.17 -17.19 16.66
CA SER A 255 -11.19 -16.17 16.99
C SER A 255 -11.79 -14.76 17.08
N LEU A 256 -12.91 -14.39 16.43
CA LEU A 256 -13.53 -13.04 16.55
C LEU A 256 -14.11 -12.87 17.95
N CYS A 257 -14.87 -13.87 18.36
CA CYS A 257 -15.32 -14.01 19.74
C CYS A 257 -14.12 -14.04 20.68
N LEU A 258 -13.04 -14.76 20.34
CA LEU A 258 -11.79 -14.76 21.11
C LEU A 258 -11.08 -13.39 21.14
N CYS A 259 -11.06 -12.63 20.05
CA CYS A 259 -10.39 -11.34 19.93
C CYS A 259 -11.14 -10.27 20.70
N CYS A 260 -12.47 -10.26 20.59
CA CYS A 260 -13.33 -9.48 21.46
C CYS A 260 -13.10 -9.87 22.92
N ARG A 261 -13.04 -11.17 23.27
CA ARG A 261 -12.73 -11.63 24.64
C ARG A 261 -11.33 -11.22 25.10
N MET A 262 -10.31 -11.32 24.25
CA MET A 262 -8.94 -10.86 24.51
C MET A 262 -8.86 -9.33 24.67
N SER A 263 -9.84 -8.61 24.11
CA SER A 263 -10.02 -7.17 24.25
C SER A 263 -11.07 -6.80 25.31
N ASN A 264 -11.49 -7.75 26.17
CA ASN A 264 -12.53 -7.58 27.20
C ASN A 264 -13.92 -7.12 26.70
N ILE A 265 -14.28 -7.40 25.45
CA ILE A 265 -15.61 -7.17 24.88
C ILE A 265 -16.42 -8.49 24.94
N PRO A 266 -17.55 -8.54 25.66
CA PRO A 266 -18.36 -9.75 25.74
C PRO A 266 -19.08 -10.01 24.41
N ALA A 267 -18.69 -11.08 23.73
CA ALA A 267 -19.25 -11.49 22.45
C ALA A 267 -19.58 -12.99 22.44
N CYS A 268 -20.58 -13.38 21.65
CA CYS A 268 -20.93 -14.78 21.40
C CYS A 268 -21.33 -15.01 19.94
N PHE A 269 -21.25 -16.27 19.51
CA PHE A 269 -21.89 -16.75 18.30
C PHE A 269 -23.24 -17.37 18.66
N LEU A 270 -24.20 -17.38 17.74
CA LEU A 270 -25.50 -18.01 17.89
C LEU A 270 -25.86 -18.70 16.57
N GLY A 271 -26.01 -20.02 16.62
CA GLY A 271 -26.24 -20.84 15.43
C GLY A 271 -26.63 -22.27 15.77
N SER A 272 -27.10 -23.01 14.76
CA SER A 272 -27.66 -24.37 14.92
C SER A 272 -26.67 -25.42 15.42
N ALA A 273 -25.36 -25.19 15.27
CA ALA A 273 -24.30 -26.13 15.66
C ALA A 273 -23.81 -25.98 17.12
N GLN A 274 -24.44 -25.14 17.93
CA GLN A 274 -24.01 -24.91 19.32
C GLN A 274 -24.58 -25.94 20.30
N THR A 275 -23.71 -26.45 21.17
CA THR A 275 -24.06 -27.41 22.22
C THR A 275 -24.49 -26.76 23.55
N LYS A 276 -24.09 -25.50 23.79
CA LYS A 276 -24.52 -24.73 24.99
C LYS A 276 -25.66 -23.79 24.63
N ASN A 277 -26.71 -23.78 25.47
CA ASN A 277 -27.85 -22.89 25.29
C ASN A 277 -27.53 -21.47 25.79
N LEU A 278 -26.82 -20.68 24.96
CA LEU A 278 -26.44 -19.29 25.25
C LEU A 278 -27.61 -18.30 25.10
N TYR A 279 -28.80 -18.79 24.78
CA TYR A 279 -29.97 -17.98 24.45
C TYR A 279 -30.45 -17.13 25.63
N GLU A 280 -30.52 -17.72 26.82
CA GLU A 280 -30.95 -17.02 28.03
C GLU A 280 -29.94 -15.95 28.46
N GLU A 281 -28.65 -16.17 28.21
CA GLU A 281 -27.61 -15.18 28.49
C GLU A 281 -27.68 -13.97 27.54
N VAL A 282 -28.01 -14.20 26.26
CA VAL A 282 -28.23 -13.13 25.28
C VAL A 282 -29.46 -12.30 25.64
N LYS A 283 -30.57 -12.94 26.03
CA LYS A 283 -31.78 -12.23 26.48
C LYS A 283 -31.57 -11.39 27.73
N ARG A 284 -30.69 -11.83 28.63
CA ARG A 284 -30.31 -11.08 29.84
C ARG A 284 -29.38 -9.90 29.56
N GLY A 285 -28.91 -9.74 28.32
CA GLY A 285 -28.02 -8.65 27.92
C GLY A 285 -26.57 -8.84 28.37
N HIS A 286 -26.11 -10.08 28.60
CA HIS A 286 -24.72 -10.34 29.00
C HIS A 286 -23.69 -10.16 27.88
N PHE A 287 -24.15 -10.08 26.62
CA PHE A 287 -23.29 -9.89 25.45
C PHE A 287 -23.54 -8.54 24.79
N ARG A 288 -22.47 -7.92 24.28
CA ARG A 288 -22.52 -6.68 23.49
C ARG A 288 -22.62 -6.98 21.98
N VAL A 289 -22.02 -8.08 21.54
CA VAL A 289 -21.98 -8.48 20.12
C VAL A 289 -22.44 -9.93 19.98
N VAL A 290 -23.41 -10.16 19.10
CA VAL A 290 -23.93 -11.50 18.76
C VAL A 290 -23.74 -11.76 17.28
N TYR A 291 -22.93 -12.77 16.98
CA TYR A 291 -22.67 -13.25 15.63
C TYR A 291 -23.72 -14.30 15.24
N MET A 292 -24.38 -14.15 14.09
CA MET A 292 -25.36 -15.09 13.53
C MET A 292 -25.09 -15.36 12.05
N THR A 293 -25.45 -16.55 11.56
CA THR A 293 -25.38 -16.82 10.10
C THR A 293 -26.62 -16.28 9.38
N PRO A 294 -26.61 -16.04 8.06
CA PRO A 294 -27.73 -15.41 7.38
C PRO A 294 -28.94 -16.35 7.40
N GLU A 295 -28.73 -17.67 7.34
CA GLU A 295 -29.79 -18.68 7.46
C GLU A 295 -30.43 -18.64 8.85
N PHE A 296 -29.62 -18.50 9.90
CA PHE A 296 -30.12 -18.41 11.27
C PHE A 296 -30.84 -17.07 11.51
N CYS A 297 -30.25 -15.98 11.04
CA CYS A 297 -30.76 -14.62 11.10
C CYS A 297 -32.13 -14.50 10.39
N SER A 298 -32.25 -15.04 9.17
CA SER A 298 -33.51 -15.03 8.41
C SER A 298 -34.57 -15.99 8.95
N GLY A 299 -34.16 -17.12 9.53
CA GLY A 299 -35.08 -18.10 10.14
C GLY A 299 -35.63 -17.65 11.50
N ASN A 300 -34.89 -16.81 12.23
CA ASN A 300 -35.22 -16.40 13.61
C ASN A 300 -35.52 -14.90 13.73
N ILE A 301 -36.20 -14.31 12.75
CA ILE A 301 -36.66 -12.91 12.82
C ILE A 301 -37.50 -12.61 14.09
N PRO A 302 -38.41 -13.49 14.55
CA PRO A 302 -39.17 -13.25 15.78
C PRO A 302 -38.28 -13.10 17.03
N LEU A 303 -37.17 -13.85 17.09
CA LEU A 303 -36.18 -13.72 18.15
C LEU A 303 -35.53 -12.33 18.12
N LEU A 304 -35.12 -11.85 16.94
CA LEU A 304 -34.51 -10.53 16.82
C LEU A 304 -35.47 -9.42 17.25
N ALA A 305 -36.75 -9.54 16.87
CA ALA A 305 -37.79 -8.62 17.33
C ALA A 305 -38.02 -8.69 18.85
N GLN A 306 -37.90 -9.87 19.46
CA GLN A 306 -37.96 -10.02 20.91
C GLN A 306 -36.74 -9.37 21.60
N LEU A 307 -35.54 -9.57 21.07
CA LEU A 307 -34.31 -8.96 21.60
C LEU A 307 -34.35 -7.43 21.52
N ASP A 308 -34.89 -6.89 20.44
CA ASP A 308 -35.09 -5.45 20.29
C ASP A 308 -36.04 -4.88 21.34
N ARG A 309 -37.16 -5.58 21.63
CA ARG A 309 -38.11 -5.16 22.67
C ARG A 309 -37.58 -5.29 24.10
N THR A 310 -36.74 -6.30 24.36
CA THR A 310 -36.29 -6.65 25.73
C THR A 310 -34.99 -5.99 26.11
N VAL A 311 -34.00 -6.01 25.20
CA VAL A 311 -32.64 -5.51 25.44
C VAL A 311 -32.39 -4.20 24.68
N GLY A 312 -32.93 -4.09 23.46
CA GLY A 312 -32.71 -2.96 22.55
C GLY A 312 -31.58 -3.24 21.56
N LEU A 313 -31.90 -3.35 20.27
CA LEU A 313 -30.89 -3.51 19.22
C LEU A 313 -30.37 -2.16 18.78
N SER A 314 -29.05 -1.99 18.82
CA SER A 314 -28.42 -0.72 18.40
C SER A 314 -28.06 -0.67 16.92
N LEU A 315 -27.76 -1.84 16.33
CA LEU A 315 -27.34 -1.96 14.95
C LEU A 315 -27.47 -3.42 14.48
N VAL A 316 -27.84 -3.60 13.21
CA VAL A 316 -27.62 -4.86 12.49
C VAL A 316 -26.54 -4.67 11.43
N ALA A 317 -25.43 -5.39 11.56
CA ALA A 317 -24.34 -5.35 10.60
C ALA A 317 -24.40 -6.56 9.66
N VAL A 318 -24.35 -6.31 8.35
CA VAL A 318 -24.32 -7.33 7.29
C VAL A 318 -22.92 -7.40 6.69
N ASP A 319 -22.18 -8.38 7.22
CA ASP A 319 -21.05 -9.11 6.66
C ASP A 319 -21.05 -9.41 5.15
N GLU A 320 -20.08 -8.99 4.35
CA GLU A 320 -19.95 -9.41 2.94
C GLU A 320 -21.24 -9.25 2.12
N ALA A 321 -21.83 -8.06 2.19
CA ALA A 321 -23.11 -7.74 1.58
C ALA A 321 -23.15 -8.02 0.06
N HIS A 322 -22.00 -8.14 -0.62
CA HIS A 322 -21.95 -8.56 -2.03
C HIS A 322 -22.56 -9.95 -2.28
N CYS A 323 -22.62 -10.83 -1.27
CA CYS A 323 -23.25 -12.15 -1.35
C CYS A 323 -24.76 -12.10 -1.59
N ILE A 324 -25.40 -10.96 -1.32
CA ILE A 324 -26.83 -10.72 -1.57
C ILE A 324 -27.12 -10.65 -3.07
N SER A 325 -26.17 -10.08 -3.82
CA SER A 325 -26.34 -9.82 -5.23
C SER A 325 -26.20 -11.12 -6.03
N GLN A 326 -27.19 -11.41 -6.89
CA GLN A 326 -27.07 -12.49 -7.88
C GLN A 326 -25.95 -12.22 -8.89
N TRP A 327 -25.57 -10.96 -9.02
CA TRP A 327 -24.48 -10.48 -9.86
C TRP A 327 -23.13 -10.47 -9.11
N GLY A 328 -23.16 -10.74 -7.81
CA GLY A 328 -21.98 -10.94 -6.98
C GLY A 328 -21.21 -12.20 -7.35
N HIS A 329 -19.95 -12.26 -6.91
CA HIS A 329 -19.06 -13.39 -7.19
C HIS A 329 -19.26 -14.57 -6.24
N ASP A 330 -19.84 -14.35 -5.04
CA ASP A 330 -20.21 -15.38 -4.06
C ASP A 330 -21.68 -15.28 -3.64
N PHE A 331 -22.60 -15.36 -4.60
CA PHE A 331 -24.05 -15.28 -4.33
C PHE A 331 -24.54 -16.38 -3.37
N ARG A 332 -25.33 -15.98 -2.37
CA ARG A 332 -25.99 -16.90 -1.43
C ARG A 332 -27.47 -16.56 -1.30
N SER A 333 -28.34 -17.55 -1.49
CA SER A 333 -29.79 -17.34 -1.42
C SER A 333 -30.26 -16.83 -0.06
N ALA A 334 -29.69 -17.32 1.04
CA ALA A 334 -30.06 -16.92 2.40
C ALA A 334 -29.87 -15.42 2.67
N TYR A 335 -28.92 -14.78 1.98
CA TYR A 335 -28.69 -13.35 2.09
C TYR A 335 -29.82 -12.52 1.49
N ARG A 336 -30.58 -13.05 0.53
CA ARG A 336 -31.74 -12.33 -0.01
C ARG A 336 -32.83 -12.19 1.01
N ASP A 337 -33.03 -13.16 1.89
CA ASP A 337 -34.06 -13.09 2.92
C ASP A 337 -33.79 -12.03 4.00
N LEU A 338 -32.60 -11.41 4.02
CA LEU A 338 -32.26 -10.35 4.96
C LEU A 338 -33.07 -9.05 4.74
N TRP A 339 -33.77 -8.89 3.61
CA TRP A 339 -34.75 -7.83 3.41
C TRP A 339 -35.82 -7.79 4.52
N LYS A 340 -36.12 -8.96 5.12
CA LYS A 340 -37.07 -9.13 6.22
C LYS A 340 -36.63 -8.37 7.47
N LEU A 341 -35.33 -8.15 7.67
CA LEU A 341 -34.81 -7.42 8.83
C LEU A 341 -35.38 -6.00 8.87
N LYS A 342 -35.28 -5.26 7.76
CA LYS A 342 -35.75 -3.87 7.73
C LYS A 342 -37.26 -3.76 7.93
N LYS A 343 -38.02 -4.74 7.43
CA LYS A 343 -39.47 -4.82 7.64
C LYS A 343 -39.85 -5.06 9.11
N ASN A 344 -39.12 -5.91 9.83
CA ASN A 344 -39.47 -6.32 11.19
C ASN A 344 -38.76 -5.50 12.28
N LEU A 345 -37.67 -4.81 11.93
CA LEU A 345 -36.87 -3.96 12.82
C LEU A 345 -36.71 -2.55 12.20
N PRO A 346 -37.82 -1.82 11.96
CA PRO A 346 -37.78 -0.55 11.21
C PRO A 346 -36.96 0.54 11.93
N GLY A 347 -36.94 0.53 13.26
CA GLY A 347 -36.18 1.49 14.09
C GLY A 347 -34.70 1.16 14.26
N VAL A 348 -34.24 -0.01 13.82
CA VAL A 348 -32.84 -0.45 13.96
C VAL A 348 -32.07 -0.10 12.68
N PRO A 349 -30.92 0.60 12.77
CA PRO A 349 -30.11 0.89 11.60
C PRO A 349 -29.47 -0.39 11.05
N ILE A 350 -29.37 -0.47 9.72
CA ILE A 350 -28.64 -1.54 9.04
C ILE A 350 -27.34 -0.97 8.47
N LEU A 351 -26.23 -1.65 8.76
CA LEU A 351 -24.91 -1.36 8.21
C LEU A 351 -24.48 -2.51 7.30
N ALA A 352 -24.37 -2.26 6.00
CA ALA A 352 -23.87 -3.24 5.05
C ALA A 352 -22.41 -2.96 4.65
N LEU A 353 -21.56 -3.98 4.76
CA LEU A 353 -20.12 -3.94 4.52
C LEU A 353 -19.75 -4.84 3.34
N THR A 354 -18.83 -4.39 2.49
CA THR A 354 -18.25 -5.24 1.44
C THR A 354 -16.96 -4.65 0.88
N ALA A 355 -16.04 -5.53 0.47
CA ALA A 355 -14.74 -5.15 -0.08
C ALA A 355 -14.74 -4.92 -1.61
N THR A 356 -15.68 -5.52 -2.35
CA THR A 356 -15.58 -5.65 -3.82
C THR A 356 -16.87 -5.36 -4.59
N ALA A 357 -17.73 -4.51 -4.05
CA ALA A 357 -18.94 -4.13 -4.77
C ALA A 357 -18.66 -3.08 -5.86
N SER A 358 -18.76 -3.51 -7.11
CA SER A 358 -18.89 -2.63 -8.29
C SER A 358 -20.22 -1.86 -8.25
N PRO A 359 -20.37 -0.73 -8.97
CA PRO A 359 -21.58 0.11 -8.90
C PRO A 359 -22.90 -0.66 -9.05
N SER A 360 -22.97 -1.62 -9.99
CA SER A 360 -24.15 -2.48 -10.18
C SER A 360 -24.46 -3.36 -8.97
N ILE A 361 -23.44 -3.92 -8.32
CA ILE A 361 -23.59 -4.71 -7.09
C ILE A 361 -24.07 -3.82 -5.94
N ARG A 362 -23.58 -2.57 -5.84
CA ARG A 362 -24.02 -1.63 -4.79
C ARG A 362 -25.52 -1.36 -4.86
N GLU A 363 -26.02 -1.08 -6.05
CA GLU A 363 -27.46 -0.87 -6.25
C GLU A 363 -28.29 -2.10 -5.89
N ASP A 364 -27.80 -3.29 -6.23
CA ASP A 364 -28.50 -4.54 -5.92
C ASP A 364 -28.52 -4.82 -4.40
N ILE A 365 -27.45 -4.47 -3.67
CA ILE A 365 -27.42 -4.54 -2.20
C ILE A 365 -28.46 -3.60 -1.59
N VAL A 366 -28.48 -2.32 -2.03
CA VAL A 366 -29.45 -1.31 -1.55
C VAL A 366 -30.88 -1.81 -1.73
N LYS A 367 -31.20 -2.27 -2.95
CA LYS A 367 -32.53 -2.77 -3.32
C LYS A 367 -32.88 -4.03 -2.54
N SER A 368 -31.95 -4.98 -2.44
CA SER A 368 -32.22 -6.27 -1.80
C SER A 368 -32.33 -6.17 -0.28
N LEU A 369 -31.66 -5.22 0.38
CA LEU A 369 -31.80 -4.99 1.83
C LEU A 369 -32.93 -4.02 2.18
N ASN A 370 -33.63 -3.44 1.19
CA ASN A 370 -34.61 -2.38 1.37
C ASN A 370 -34.07 -1.18 2.17
N LEU A 371 -32.84 -0.76 1.88
CA LEU A 371 -32.22 0.38 2.59
C LEU A 371 -32.84 1.68 2.10
N ILE A 372 -33.25 2.53 3.04
CA ILE A 372 -33.93 3.79 2.76
C ILE A 372 -32.90 4.92 2.84
N ASN A 373 -32.69 5.60 1.71
CA ASN A 373 -31.73 6.70 1.56
C ASN A 373 -30.36 6.44 2.24
N PRO A 374 -29.67 5.33 1.90
CA PRO A 374 -28.50 4.94 2.66
C PRO A 374 -27.32 5.88 2.40
N LEU A 375 -26.57 6.21 3.46
CA LEU A 375 -25.26 6.84 3.33
C LEU A 375 -24.29 5.85 2.68
N ILE A 376 -23.89 6.11 1.43
CA ILE A 376 -22.92 5.31 0.70
C ILE A 376 -21.53 5.92 0.88
N THR A 377 -20.68 5.24 1.64
CA THR A 377 -19.27 5.62 1.80
C THR A 377 -18.40 4.67 1.02
N CYS A 378 -17.47 5.19 0.22
CA CYS A 378 -16.54 4.35 -0.55
C CYS A 378 -15.12 4.86 -0.36
N THR A 379 -14.19 4.02 0.08
CA THR A 379 -12.74 4.35 0.18
C THR A 379 -11.99 3.92 -1.10
N SER A 380 -10.76 4.38 -1.30
CA SER A 380 -10.00 4.16 -2.56
C SER A 380 -9.60 2.71 -2.73
N PHE A 381 -9.85 2.09 -3.89
CA PHE A 381 -9.46 0.69 -4.15
C PHE A 381 -7.95 0.49 -4.37
N ASP A 382 -7.16 1.55 -4.32
CA ASP A 382 -5.74 1.50 -4.63
C ASP A 382 -4.91 0.85 -3.51
N ARG A 383 -4.10 -0.14 -3.87
CA ARG A 383 -3.16 -0.81 -2.97
C ARG A 383 -1.72 -0.49 -3.41
N PRO A 384 -1.14 0.63 -2.94
CA PRO A 384 0.21 1.06 -3.34
C PRO A 384 1.27 0.00 -3.16
N ASN A 385 1.15 -0.80 -2.11
CA ASN A 385 2.12 -1.82 -1.77
C ASN A 385 2.05 -3.09 -2.64
N LEU A 386 1.11 -3.21 -3.59
CA LEU A 386 0.98 -4.38 -4.48
C LEU A 386 1.54 -4.09 -5.87
N TYR A 387 2.58 -4.84 -6.24
CA TYR A 387 3.08 -4.92 -7.61
C TYR A 387 2.24 -5.93 -8.41
N LEU A 388 1.75 -5.55 -9.60
CA LEU A 388 0.89 -6.38 -10.44
C LEU A 388 1.62 -6.85 -11.70
N ASP A 389 1.52 -8.14 -12.03
CA ASP A 389 2.26 -8.72 -13.16
C ASP A 389 1.44 -9.80 -13.87
N VAL A 390 1.44 -9.77 -15.21
CA VAL A 390 0.74 -10.77 -16.02
C VAL A 390 1.69 -11.35 -17.06
N SER A 391 1.82 -12.67 -17.03
CA SER A 391 2.72 -13.43 -17.91
C SER A 391 2.02 -14.64 -18.52
N ARG A 392 2.55 -15.13 -19.65
CA ARG A 392 2.03 -16.33 -20.33
C ARG A 392 2.57 -17.59 -19.66
N LYS A 393 1.73 -18.62 -19.58
CA LYS A 393 2.16 -19.98 -19.21
C LYS A 393 2.98 -20.59 -20.35
N SER A 394 4.11 -21.23 -20.03
CA SER A 394 4.85 -22.06 -20.99
C SER A 394 4.20 -23.45 -21.17
N GLY A 395 3.46 -23.91 -20.16
CA GLY A 395 2.88 -25.26 -20.08
C GLY A 395 3.62 -26.18 -19.11
N ASP A 396 4.88 -25.87 -18.81
CA ASP A 396 5.67 -26.53 -17.76
C ASP A 396 5.59 -25.73 -16.45
N VAL A 397 5.01 -26.37 -15.42
CA VAL A 397 4.82 -25.78 -14.08
C VAL A 397 6.14 -25.40 -13.43
N ILE A 398 7.18 -26.23 -13.61
CA ILE A 398 8.47 -26.00 -12.98
C ILE A 398 9.14 -24.78 -13.63
N GLN A 399 9.13 -24.70 -14.95
CA GLN A 399 9.68 -23.54 -15.67
C GLN A 399 8.92 -22.26 -15.30
N ASP A 400 7.59 -22.33 -15.27
CA ASP A 400 6.74 -21.19 -14.98
C ASP A 400 6.90 -20.68 -13.53
N LEU A 401 7.11 -21.57 -12.55
CA LEU A 401 7.23 -21.17 -11.14
C LEU A 401 8.67 -20.86 -10.70
N LYS A 402 9.68 -21.39 -11.40
CA LYS A 402 11.10 -21.15 -11.10
C LYS A 402 11.47 -19.67 -11.03
N GLN A 403 10.84 -18.83 -11.86
CA GLN A 403 11.09 -17.37 -11.87
C GLN A 403 10.73 -16.67 -10.55
N PHE A 404 9.92 -17.29 -9.69
CA PHE A 404 9.53 -16.73 -8.40
C PHE A 404 10.36 -17.24 -7.22
N LEU A 405 11.25 -18.21 -7.47
CA LEU A 405 12.09 -18.87 -6.48
C LEU A 405 13.45 -18.19 -6.36
N ILE A 406 14.00 -18.18 -5.14
CA ILE A 406 15.34 -17.71 -4.81
C ILE A 406 16.24 -18.93 -4.55
N LYS A 407 17.47 -18.90 -5.06
CA LYS A 407 18.47 -19.93 -4.77
C LYS A 407 19.05 -19.73 -3.38
N LYS A 408 19.01 -20.75 -2.52
CA LYS A 408 19.57 -20.67 -1.16
C LYS A 408 21.10 -20.77 -1.17
N THR A 409 21.74 -20.08 -0.24
CA THR A 409 23.16 -20.26 0.10
C THR A 409 23.34 -21.69 0.64
N GLY A 410 24.00 -22.57 -0.12
CA GLY A 410 24.12 -24.01 0.19
C GLY A 410 23.38 -24.97 -0.75
N GLY A 411 22.65 -24.46 -1.76
CA GLY A 411 21.89 -25.27 -2.71
C GLY A 411 20.39 -25.37 -2.39
N GLY A 412 19.56 -25.58 -3.42
CA GLY A 412 18.10 -25.63 -3.30
C GLY A 412 17.39 -24.30 -3.58
N PHE A 413 16.06 -24.35 -3.57
CA PHE A 413 15.18 -23.21 -3.87
C PHE A 413 14.35 -22.81 -2.64
N ALA A 414 13.92 -21.55 -2.59
CA ALA A 414 12.99 -21.04 -1.59
C ALA A 414 12.06 -19.99 -2.21
N LEU A 415 10.92 -19.72 -1.56
CA LEU A 415 10.13 -18.54 -1.87
C LEU A 415 10.55 -17.36 -0.98
N GLU A 416 10.45 -16.17 -1.54
CA GLU A 416 10.65 -14.92 -0.79
C GLU A 416 9.42 -14.64 0.09
N GLY A 417 9.45 -15.16 1.31
CA GLY A 417 8.32 -15.11 2.25
C GLY A 417 7.14 -16.00 1.84
N SER A 418 6.01 -15.82 2.52
CA SER A 418 4.85 -16.69 2.35
C SER A 418 4.09 -16.40 1.04
N ALA A 419 3.65 -17.45 0.37
CA ALA A 419 2.96 -17.37 -0.91
C ALA A 419 1.63 -18.14 -0.96
N ILE A 420 0.70 -17.66 -1.78
CA ILE A 420 -0.50 -18.40 -2.16
C ILE A 420 -0.50 -18.60 -3.67
N VAL A 421 -0.72 -19.83 -4.12
CA VAL A 421 -0.88 -20.16 -5.54
C VAL A 421 -2.33 -20.56 -5.81
N TYR A 422 -3.07 -19.73 -6.57
CA TYR A 422 -4.45 -20.03 -6.96
C TYR A 422 -4.51 -20.81 -8.27
N CYS A 423 -5.18 -21.95 -8.25
CA CYS A 423 -5.41 -22.81 -9.41
C CYS A 423 -6.91 -22.90 -9.73
N PRO A 424 -7.28 -23.02 -11.02
CA PRO A 424 -8.68 -23.06 -11.45
C PRO A 424 -9.39 -24.38 -11.09
N SER A 425 -8.65 -25.47 -10.88
CA SER A 425 -9.20 -26.80 -10.58
C SER A 425 -8.44 -27.52 -9.47
N LYS A 426 -9.09 -28.51 -8.83
CA LYS A 426 -8.47 -29.36 -7.80
C LYS A 426 -7.27 -30.13 -8.35
N LYS A 427 -7.42 -30.71 -9.54
CA LYS A 427 -6.37 -31.45 -10.25
C LYS A 427 -5.14 -30.56 -10.52
N GLU A 428 -5.37 -29.32 -10.92
CA GLU A 428 -4.27 -28.38 -11.17
C GLU A 428 -3.58 -27.95 -9.87
N ALA A 429 -4.33 -27.79 -8.78
CA ALA A 429 -3.76 -27.51 -7.46
C ALA A 429 -2.85 -28.66 -6.99
N GLU A 430 -3.28 -29.91 -7.13
CA GLU A 430 -2.47 -31.10 -6.81
C GLU A 430 -1.21 -31.18 -7.70
N ARG A 431 -1.36 -30.94 -9.01
CA ARG A 431 -0.24 -30.95 -9.98
C ARG A 431 0.82 -29.90 -9.62
N VAL A 432 0.39 -28.69 -9.29
CA VAL A 432 1.28 -27.59 -8.91
C VAL A 432 1.96 -27.86 -7.56
N THR A 433 1.21 -28.42 -6.59
CA THR A 433 1.78 -28.83 -5.30
C THR A 433 2.89 -29.86 -5.49
N ALA A 434 2.65 -30.89 -6.32
CA ALA A 434 3.65 -31.91 -6.61
C ALA A 434 4.90 -31.33 -7.29
N ALA A 435 4.75 -30.35 -8.18
CA ALA A 435 5.88 -29.68 -8.82
C ALA A 435 6.72 -28.86 -7.84
N LEU A 436 6.08 -28.14 -6.91
CA LEU A 436 6.78 -27.38 -5.87
C LEU A 436 7.48 -28.29 -4.85
N CYS A 437 6.84 -29.42 -4.48
CA CYS A 437 7.47 -30.42 -3.60
C CYS A 437 8.74 -31.03 -4.23
N LYS A 438 8.76 -31.23 -5.55
CA LYS A 438 9.97 -31.69 -6.28
C LYS A 438 11.12 -30.69 -6.29
N LEU A 439 10.86 -29.42 -5.98
CA LEU A 439 11.86 -28.36 -5.86
C LEU A 439 12.23 -28.10 -4.38
N ASP A 440 11.85 -29.02 -3.48
CA ASP A 440 12.05 -28.93 -2.03
C ASP A 440 11.44 -27.66 -1.40
N ILE A 441 10.35 -27.15 -1.99
CA ILE A 441 9.61 -26.01 -1.43
C ILE A 441 8.57 -26.53 -0.42
N PRO A 442 8.61 -26.09 0.86
CA PRO A 442 7.61 -26.44 1.84
C PRO A 442 6.24 -25.89 1.42
N CYS A 443 5.34 -26.76 0.95
CA CYS A 443 4.03 -26.35 0.48
C CYS A 443 2.92 -27.37 0.81
N GLY A 444 1.69 -26.88 0.90
CA GLY A 444 0.49 -27.70 1.11
C GLY A 444 -0.60 -27.39 0.08
N VAL A 445 -1.51 -28.35 -0.12
CA VAL A 445 -2.66 -28.21 -1.02
C VAL A 445 -3.94 -27.89 -0.25
N TYR A 446 -4.79 -27.01 -0.78
CA TYR A 446 -6.08 -26.69 -0.18
C TYR A 446 -7.21 -26.60 -1.21
N HIS A 447 -8.17 -27.52 -1.12
CA HIS A 447 -9.40 -27.47 -1.90
C HIS A 447 -10.55 -28.21 -1.23
N ALA A 448 -11.78 -27.96 -1.70
CA ALA A 448 -13.00 -28.54 -1.14
C ALA A 448 -13.09 -30.09 -1.21
N GLY A 449 -12.24 -30.75 -1.99
CA GLY A 449 -12.13 -32.23 -2.00
C GLY A 449 -11.40 -32.83 -0.80
N LEU A 450 -10.69 -32.03 0.00
CA LEU A 450 -9.95 -32.52 1.17
C LEU A 450 -10.85 -32.65 2.39
N SER A 451 -10.51 -33.57 3.29
CA SER A 451 -11.17 -33.69 4.58
C SER A 451 -11.05 -32.40 5.39
N ILE A 452 -12.00 -32.15 6.30
CA ILE A 452 -11.95 -30.99 7.21
C ILE A 452 -10.66 -31.00 8.03
N LYS A 453 -10.20 -32.18 8.47
CA LYS A 453 -8.94 -32.35 9.21
C LYS A 453 -7.74 -31.90 8.40
N GLN A 454 -7.58 -32.37 7.16
CA GLN A 454 -6.46 -31.98 6.28
C GLN A 454 -6.47 -30.48 5.94
N ARG A 455 -7.65 -29.91 5.68
CA ARG A 455 -7.79 -28.46 5.43
C ARG A 455 -7.34 -27.65 6.64
N ARG A 456 -7.78 -28.05 7.84
CA ARG A 456 -7.40 -27.39 9.09
C ARG A 456 -5.90 -27.48 9.33
N GLU A 457 -5.31 -28.65 9.13
CA GLU A 457 -3.88 -28.90 9.29
C GLU A 457 -3.05 -28.03 8.34
N THR A 458 -3.33 -28.07 7.04
CA THR A 458 -2.60 -27.29 6.03
C THR A 458 -2.68 -25.79 6.32
N GLN A 459 -3.87 -25.32 6.68
CA GLN A 459 -4.07 -23.92 7.02
C GLN A 459 -3.30 -23.54 8.29
N HIS A 460 -3.25 -24.42 9.28
CA HIS A 460 -2.54 -24.20 10.53
C HIS A 460 -1.03 -24.10 10.33
N GLN A 461 -0.46 -25.03 9.57
CA GLN A 461 0.95 -25.02 9.17
C GLN A 461 1.31 -23.72 8.44
N PHE A 462 0.44 -23.26 7.53
CA PHE A 462 0.67 -22.00 6.80
C PHE A 462 0.62 -20.77 7.71
N MET A 463 -0.29 -20.73 8.67
CA MET A 463 -0.42 -19.62 9.62
C MET A 463 0.79 -19.54 10.58
N ARG A 464 1.45 -20.67 10.84
CA ARG A 464 2.62 -20.80 11.72
C ARG A 464 3.97 -20.66 11.01
N ASP A 465 3.97 -20.38 9.70
CA ASP A 465 5.18 -20.35 8.86
C ASP A 465 5.90 -21.71 8.77
N GLU A 466 5.23 -22.82 9.06
CA GLU A 466 5.77 -24.19 8.91
C GLU A 466 5.83 -24.59 7.43
N ILE A 467 4.91 -24.08 6.62
CA ILE A 467 4.96 -24.17 5.16
C ILE A 467 5.02 -22.76 4.55
N GLN A 468 5.84 -22.61 3.50
CA GLN A 468 6.02 -21.33 2.82
C GLN A 468 4.89 -21.03 1.83
N CYS A 469 4.28 -22.06 1.25
CA CYS A 469 3.31 -21.90 0.18
C CYS A 469 2.06 -22.74 0.41
N VAL A 470 0.89 -22.17 0.10
CA VAL A 470 -0.32 -22.98 -0.10
C VAL A 470 -0.82 -22.86 -1.52
N VAL A 471 -1.01 -24.01 -2.16
CA VAL A 471 -1.60 -24.15 -3.47
C VAL A 471 -3.07 -24.46 -3.32
N ALA A 472 -3.93 -23.62 -3.87
CA ALA A 472 -5.33 -23.59 -3.52
C ALA A 472 -6.25 -23.38 -4.71
N THR A 473 -7.49 -23.87 -4.61
CA THR A 473 -8.59 -23.31 -5.40
C THR A 473 -9.24 -22.14 -4.66
N VAL A 474 -10.20 -21.46 -5.29
CA VAL A 474 -10.97 -20.34 -4.70
C VAL A 474 -11.51 -20.66 -3.28
N ALA A 475 -11.69 -21.95 -2.95
CA ALA A 475 -12.10 -22.43 -1.62
C ALA A 475 -11.17 -22.04 -0.46
N PHE A 476 -9.90 -21.74 -0.70
CA PHE A 476 -8.94 -21.30 0.33
C PHE A 476 -9.07 -19.81 0.67
N GLY A 477 -9.70 -19.04 -0.21
CA GLY A 477 -9.73 -17.58 -0.14
C GLY A 477 -10.37 -17.09 1.15
N MET A 478 -11.66 -17.29 1.34
CA MET A 478 -12.48 -16.38 2.17
C MET A 478 -12.00 -16.18 3.63
N GLY A 479 -11.23 -17.10 4.23
CA GLY A 479 -10.96 -17.13 5.68
C GLY A 479 -9.56 -16.82 6.19
N ILE A 480 -8.57 -16.56 5.34
CA ILE A 480 -7.16 -16.53 5.78
C ILE A 480 -6.77 -15.12 6.22
N ASN A 481 -6.22 -15.04 7.44
CA ASN A 481 -5.62 -13.81 7.97
C ASN A 481 -4.14 -13.99 8.33
N LYS A 482 -3.34 -14.15 7.27
CA LYS A 482 -1.89 -14.01 7.36
C LYS A 482 -1.53 -12.65 6.79
N SER A 483 -1.07 -11.72 7.64
CA SER A 483 -0.83 -10.32 7.25
C SER A 483 0.35 -10.16 6.29
N ASP A 484 1.26 -11.13 6.34
CA ASP A 484 2.59 -11.09 5.76
C ASP A 484 2.75 -11.96 4.50
N ILE A 485 1.68 -12.12 3.72
CA ILE A 485 1.76 -12.79 2.41
C ILE A 485 2.50 -11.88 1.42
N ARG A 486 3.65 -12.36 0.93
CA ARG A 486 4.55 -11.64 0.01
C ARG A 486 4.22 -11.88 -1.44
N LYS A 487 3.74 -13.08 -1.80
CA LYS A 487 3.40 -13.40 -3.19
C LYS A 487 2.01 -14.02 -3.30
N VAL A 488 1.23 -13.56 -4.26
CA VAL A 488 0.01 -14.24 -4.73
C VAL A 488 0.21 -14.57 -6.20
N ILE A 489 0.08 -15.84 -6.56
CA ILE A 489 0.32 -16.34 -7.91
C ILE A 489 -0.95 -17.01 -8.41
N HIS A 490 -1.56 -16.49 -9.45
CA HIS A 490 -2.64 -17.17 -10.15
C HIS A 490 -2.05 -18.06 -11.25
N TYR A 491 -2.07 -19.38 -11.04
CA TYR A 491 -1.67 -20.36 -12.04
C TYR A 491 -2.85 -20.74 -12.94
N GLY A 492 -3.36 -19.74 -13.66
CA GLY A 492 -4.51 -19.81 -14.55
C GLY A 492 -5.28 -18.50 -14.54
N ALA A 493 -6.09 -18.30 -15.58
CA ALA A 493 -6.94 -17.11 -15.65
C ALA A 493 -7.94 -17.09 -14.48
N PRO A 494 -7.95 -16.02 -13.66
CA PRO A 494 -9.01 -15.77 -12.71
C PRO A 494 -10.38 -15.75 -13.40
N LYS A 495 -11.44 -16.06 -12.65
CA LYS A 495 -12.81 -16.14 -13.20
C LYS A 495 -13.33 -14.78 -13.65
N GLU A 496 -13.13 -13.76 -12.83
CA GLU A 496 -13.60 -12.39 -13.04
C GLU A 496 -12.77 -11.41 -12.18
N MET A 497 -12.91 -10.12 -12.48
CA MET A 497 -12.13 -9.05 -11.84
C MET A 497 -12.37 -8.96 -10.33
N GLU A 498 -13.59 -9.20 -9.86
CA GLU A 498 -13.97 -9.19 -8.44
C GLU A 498 -13.25 -10.28 -7.66
N SER A 499 -13.27 -11.51 -8.18
CA SER A 499 -12.57 -12.64 -7.57
C SER A 499 -11.07 -12.38 -7.54
N TYR A 500 -10.51 -11.92 -8.67
CA TYR A 500 -9.09 -11.60 -8.77
C TYR A 500 -8.67 -10.55 -7.74
N TYR A 501 -9.41 -9.45 -7.60
CA TYR A 501 -9.10 -8.38 -6.66
C TYR A 501 -9.15 -8.84 -5.19
N GLN A 502 -10.13 -9.68 -4.83
CA GLN A 502 -10.17 -10.28 -3.49
C GLN A 502 -8.99 -11.21 -3.22
N GLU A 503 -8.61 -12.02 -4.20
CA GLU A 503 -7.54 -13.00 -4.10
C GLU A 503 -6.18 -12.34 -3.93
N ILE A 504 -5.88 -11.31 -4.74
CA ILE A 504 -4.63 -10.52 -4.62
C ILE A 504 -4.63 -9.64 -3.37
N GLY A 505 -5.80 -9.18 -2.91
CA GLY A 505 -5.94 -8.35 -1.70
C GLY A 505 -5.48 -9.03 -0.41
N ARG A 506 -5.19 -10.34 -0.45
CA ARG A 506 -4.58 -11.10 0.66
C ARG A 506 -3.10 -10.81 0.84
N ALA A 507 -2.43 -10.40 -0.22
CA ALA A 507 -1.04 -9.99 -0.14
C ALA A 507 -0.89 -8.66 0.61
N GLY A 508 0.23 -8.51 1.32
CA GLY A 508 0.68 -7.20 1.80
C GLY A 508 -0.27 -6.48 2.74
N ARG A 509 -0.98 -7.21 3.61
CA ARG A 509 -1.93 -6.59 4.57
C ARG A 509 -1.24 -5.84 5.70
N ASP A 510 0.02 -6.18 5.96
CA ASP A 510 0.96 -5.42 6.79
C ASP A 510 1.42 -4.09 6.16
N GLY A 511 1.00 -3.78 4.93
CA GLY A 511 1.37 -2.57 4.20
C GLY A 511 2.72 -2.65 3.49
N LEU A 512 3.45 -3.75 3.64
CA LEU A 512 4.76 -3.94 3.02
C LEU A 512 4.63 -4.34 1.53
N PRO A 513 5.68 -4.12 0.72
CA PRO A 513 5.70 -4.55 -0.66
C PRO A 513 5.38 -6.04 -0.81
N SER A 514 4.45 -6.34 -1.71
CA SER A 514 4.09 -7.70 -2.10
C SER A 514 3.80 -7.73 -3.61
N ALA A 515 3.95 -8.90 -4.23
CA ALA A 515 3.78 -9.08 -5.66
C ALA A 515 2.61 -10.02 -5.98
N CYS A 516 1.86 -9.68 -7.03
CA CYS A 516 0.70 -10.42 -7.50
C CYS A 516 0.88 -10.77 -8.97
N HIS A 517 1.08 -12.05 -9.25
CA HIS A 517 1.39 -12.58 -10.57
C HIS A 517 0.22 -13.37 -11.13
N VAL A 518 -0.11 -13.18 -12.41
CA VAL A 518 -1.02 -14.06 -13.14
C VAL A 518 -0.27 -14.74 -14.27
N LEU A 519 -0.18 -16.06 -14.19
CA LEU A 519 0.28 -16.92 -15.28
C LEU A 519 -0.95 -17.48 -15.97
N TRP A 520 -1.15 -17.18 -17.25
CA TRP A 520 -2.32 -17.68 -17.97
C TRP A 520 -2.04 -18.04 -19.42
N MET A 521 -2.95 -18.83 -20.00
CA MET A 521 -3.02 -19.09 -21.44
C MET A 521 -4.47 -18.95 -21.94
N PRO A 522 -4.72 -18.62 -23.21
CA PRO A 522 -6.07 -18.47 -23.75
C PRO A 522 -6.97 -19.70 -23.53
N GLY A 523 -6.38 -20.90 -23.52
CA GLY A 523 -7.10 -22.14 -23.22
C GLY A 523 -7.73 -22.17 -21.81
N ASP A 524 -7.18 -21.43 -20.84
CA ASP A 524 -7.75 -21.34 -19.48
C ASP A 524 -9.15 -20.68 -19.51
N MET A 525 -9.38 -19.74 -20.42
CA MET A 525 -10.69 -19.08 -20.58
C MET A 525 -11.75 -20.00 -21.17
N ALA A 526 -11.35 -20.98 -21.99
CA ALA A 526 -12.28 -21.93 -22.60
C ALA A 526 -12.97 -22.80 -21.55
N LEU A 527 -12.25 -23.19 -20.49
CA LEU A 527 -12.80 -23.96 -19.37
C LEU A 527 -13.85 -23.14 -18.61
N ASN A 528 -13.58 -21.87 -18.32
CA ASN A 528 -14.54 -20.98 -17.66
C ASN A 528 -15.79 -20.79 -18.55
N ARG A 529 -15.61 -20.59 -19.86
CA ARG A 529 -16.71 -20.43 -20.83
C ARG A 529 -17.58 -21.68 -20.89
N PHE A 530 -16.97 -22.86 -20.88
CA PHE A 530 -17.68 -24.14 -20.85
C PHE A 530 -18.55 -24.29 -19.59
N ILE A 531 -18.02 -23.96 -18.41
CA ILE A 531 -18.78 -24.02 -17.14
C ILE A 531 -19.96 -23.05 -17.17
N LEU A 532 -19.77 -21.82 -17.68
CA LEU A 532 -20.85 -20.83 -17.77
C LEU A 532 -21.96 -21.24 -18.73
N ASN A 533 -21.64 -21.91 -19.84
CA ASN A 533 -22.62 -22.40 -20.79
C ASN A 533 -23.54 -23.50 -20.24
N GLN A 534 -23.21 -24.11 -19.09
CA GLN A 534 -24.08 -25.07 -18.41
C GLN A 534 -25.10 -24.40 -17.48
N SER A 535 -25.03 -23.09 -17.27
CA SER A 535 -25.97 -22.36 -16.41
C SER A 535 -27.36 -22.25 -17.04
N LYS A 536 -28.42 -22.44 -16.24
CA LYS A 536 -29.82 -22.47 -16.71
C LYS A 536 -30.40 -21.08 -17.02
N SER A 537 -29.80 -20.00 -16.50
CA SER A 537 -30.32 -18.64 -16.63
C SER A 537 -29.54 -17.87 -17.70
N GLU A 538 -30.24 -17.44 -18.76
CA GLU A 538 -29.66 -16.69 -19.87
C GLU A 538 -29.08 -15.34 -19.42
N ARG A 539 -29.85 -14.55 -18.66
CA ARG A 539 -29.41 -13.24 -18.17
C ARG A 539 -28.18 -13.32 -17.26
N PHE A 540 -28.10 -14.36 -16.41
CA PHE A 540 -26.93 -14.60 -15.55
C PHE A 540 -25.70 -15.01 -16.38
N ARG A 541 -25.91 -15.87 -17.39
CA ARG A 541 -24.86 -16.31 -18.31
C ARG A 541 -24.27 -15.14 -19.08
N ASP A 542 -25.10 -14.27 -19.64
CA ASP A 542 -24.65 -13.10 -20.41
C ASP A 542 -23.85 -12.12 -19.55
N TYR A 543 -24.31 -11.86 -18.32
CA TYR A 543 -23.56 -11.04 -17.36
C TYR A 543 -22.19 -11.65 -17.02
N LYS A 544 -22.13 -12.94 -16.72
CA LYS A 544 -20.86 -13.61 -16.42
C LYS A 544 -19.94 -13.67 -17.65
N MET A 545 -20.49 -13.75 -18.86
CA MET A 545 -19.71 -13.61 -20.10
C MET A 545 -19.11 -12.21 -20.25
N ASP A 546 -19.85 -11.14 -19.92
CA ASP A 546 -19.31 -9.77 -19.90
C ASP A 546 -18.18 -9.61 -18.86
N MET A 547 -18.35 -10.18 -17.66
CA MET A 547 -17.29 -10.16 -16.63
C MET A 547 -16.04 -10.91 -17.09
N MET A 548 -16.20 -12.06 -17.74
CA MET A 548 -15.09 -12.81 -18.31
C MET A 548 -14.38 -12.04 -19.42
N ALA A 549 -15.13 -11.36 -20.30
CA ALA A 549 -14.55 -10.52 -21.34
C ALA A 549 -13.73 -9.36 -20.75
N LYS A 550 -14.19 -8.76 -19.64
CA LYS A 550 -13.41 -7.76 -18.89
C LYS A 550 -12.11 -8.34 -18.31
N MET A 551 -12.17 -9.55 -17.76
CA MET A 551 -10.97 -10.23 -17.25
C MET A 551 -9.99 -10.56 -18.38
N GLU A 552 -10.47 -11.05 -19.52
CA GLU A 552 -9.66 -11.32 -20.71
C GLU A 552 -8.99 -10.04 -21.23
N LYS A 553 -9.74 -8.93 -21.25
CA LYS A 553 -9.20 -7.61 -21.59
C LYS A 553 -8.13 -7.18 -20.60
N TYR A 554 -8.34 -7.34 -19.30
CA TYR A 554 -7.34 -7.03 -18.28
C TYR A 554 -6.04 -7.82 -18.50
N LEU A 555 -6.14 -9.11 -18.80
CA LEU A 555 -4.98 -9.99 -18.98
C LEU A 555 -4.18 -9.72 -20.26
N ASN A 556 -4.83 -9.28 -21.35
CA ASN A 556 -4.17 -8.96 -22.62
C ASN A 556 -3.73 -7.48 -22.72
N SER A 557 -4.20 -6.59 -21.85
CA SER A 557 -3.95 -5.16 -21.99
C SER A 557 -2.46 -4.80 -21.83
N THR A 558 -2.03 -3.75 -22.54
CA THR A 558 -0.74 -3.07 -22.39
C THR A 558 -0.83 -1.82 -21.50
N LYS A 559 -2.04 -1.43 -21.07
CA LYS A 559 -2.24 -0.27 -20.18
C LYS A 559 -1.87 -0.62 -18.74
N CYS A 560 -1.54 0.38 -17.93
CA CYS A 560 -1.33 0.22 -16.49
C CYS A 560 -2.39 -0.70 -15.84
N ARG A 561 -1.97 -1.86 -15.32
CA ARG A 561 -2.86 -2.88 -14.73
C ARG A 561 -3.70 -2.29 -13.60
N ARG A 562 -3.05 -1.49 -12.75
CA ARG A 562 -3.67 -0.82 -11.62
C ARG A 562 -4.78 0.12 -12.05
N LYS A 563 -4.54 0.92 -13.10
CA LYS A 563 -5.55 1.80 -13.71
C LYS A 563 -6.79 1.01 -14.12
N LEU A 564 -6.61 -0.15 -14.76
CA LEU A 564 -7.70 -1.01 -15.20
C LEU A 564 -8.53 -1.55 -14.03
N ILE A 565 -7.88 -1.97 -12.94
CA ILE A 565 -8.55 -2.41 -11.70
C ILE A 565 -9.36 -1.25 -11.11
N LEU A 566 -8.75 -0.08 -10.93
CA LEU A 566 -9.42 1.09 -10.35
C LEU A 566 -10.61 1.53 -11.20
N CYS A 567 -10.46 1.62 -12.52
CA CYS A 567 -11.55 1.94 -13.43
C CYS A 567 -12.71 0.92 -13.43
N HIS A 568 -12.48 -0.33 -12.99
CA HIS A 568 -13.53 -1.34 -12.85
C HIS A 568 -14.38 -1.12 -11.59
N PHE A 569 -13.76 -0.74 -10.46
CA PHE A 569 -14.45 -0.58 -9.17
C PHE A 569 -14.91 0.85 -8.85
N GLU A 570 -14.23 1.85 -9.41
CA GLU A 570 -14.52 3.26 -9.19
C GLU A 570 -15.49 3.79 -10.23
N ASP A 571 -16.43 4.62 -9.77
CA ASP A 571 -17.34 5.32 -10.67
C ASP A 571 -16.58 6.48 -11.34
N LYS A 572 -16.87 6.79 -12.60
CA LYS A 572 -16.24 7.90 -13.35
C LYS A 572 -16.39 9.25 -12.63
N ARG A 573 -17.41 9.37 -11.77
CA ARG A 573 -17.74 10.54 -10.96
C ARG A 573 -16.92 10.65 -9.66
N LEU A 574 -16.27 9.56 -9.23
CA LEU A 574 -15.54 9.46 -7.96
C LEU A 574 -14.04 9.31 -8.23
N ARG A 575 -13.41 10.32 -8.84
CA ARG A 575 -11.93 10.33 -8.96
C ARG A 575 -11.34 10.60 -7.58
N LYS A 576 -11.02 9.55 -6.84
CA LYS A 576 -10.19 9.66 -5.63
C LYS A 576 -8.75 9.91 -6.03
N VAL A 577 -8.01 10.58 -5.15
CA VAL A 577 -6.56 10.75 -5.24
C VAL A 577 -5.94 9.37 -5.46
N THR A 578 -5.37 9.17 -6.64
CA THR A 578 -4.58 7.96 -6.94
C THR A 578 -3.22 8.15 -6.30
N SER A 579 -2.68 7.11 -5.67
CA SER A 579 -1.33 7.17 -5.10
C SER A 579 -0.36 7.51 -6.23
N GLY A 580 0.60 8.40 -6.02
CA GLY A 580 1.62 8.81 -7.02
C GLY A 580 2.55 7.70 -7.52
N ILE A 581 2.22 6.44 -7.24
CA ILE A 581 2.94 5.24 -7.67
C ILE A 581 2.57 4.82 -9.10
N MET A 582 1.40 5.22 -9.64
CA MET A 582 1.04 4.92 -11.03
C MET A 582 2.10 5.49 -11.99
N GLY A 583 2.53 4.68 -12.97
CA GLY A 583 3.63 5.05 -13.88
C GLY A 583 5.03 4.75 -13.35
N SER A 584 5.19 4.35 -12.08
CA SER A 584 6.48 3.88 -11.55
C SER A 584 6.75 2.41 -11.88
N SER A 585 8.03 2.01 -11.80
CA SER A 585 8.48 0.61 -11.95
C SER A 585 7.90 -0.34 -10.90
N ASN A 586 7.47 0.18 -9.75
CA ASN A 586 6.85 -0.58 -8.66
C ASN A 586 5.33 -0.71 -8.78
N CYS A 587 4.71 -0.11 -9.81
CA CYS A 587 3.26 -0.16 -10.01
C CYS A 587 2.78 -1.50 -10.59
N CYS A 588 3.23 -1.82 -11.80
CA CYS A 588 2.90 -3.06 -12.50
C CYS A 588 3.88 -3.32 -13.65
N ASP A 589 3.81 -4.53 -14.22
CA ASP A 589 4.52 -4.98 -15.41
C ASP A 589 4.52 -3.96 -16.55
N ASN A 590 3.33 -3.48 -16.94
CA ASN A 590 3.15 -2.55 -18.05
C ASN A 590 3.76 -1.16 -17.77
N CYS A 591 3.72 -0.68 -16.53
CA CYS A 591 4.38 0.57 -16.15
C CYS A 591 5.90 0.41 -16.12
N ARG A 592 6.40 -0.74 -15.64
CA ARG A 592 7.82 -1.04 -15.57
C ARG A 592 8.48 -1.17 -16.95
N SER A 593 7.75 -1.64 -17.95
CA SER A 593 8.24 -1.68 -19.34
C SER A 593 8.30 -0.31 -20.02
N GLY A 594 7.90 0.78 -19.34
CA GLY A 594 7.89 2.13 -19.92
C GLY A 594 6.74 2.37 -20.90
N GLU A 595 5.74 1.49 -20.90
CA GLU A 595 4.59 1.54 -21.79
C GLU A 595 3.38 2.12 -21.04
N ASP A 596 3.33 3.43 -20.87
CA ASP A 596 2.03 4.11 -20.98
C ASP A 596 2.02 4.70 -22.40
N PRO A 597 1.68 3.90 -23.43
CA PRO A 597 1.64 4.45 -24.76
C PRO A 597 0.47 5.42 -24.76
N GLU A 598 0.78 6.70 -24.93
CA GLU A 598 -0.07 7.57 -25.73
C GLU A 598 -0.56 6.73 -26.92
N VAL A 599 -1.88 6.68 -27.15
CA VAL A 599 -2.55 5.66 -27.98
C VAL A 599 -1.88 5.50 -29.36
N VAL A 600 -0.87 4.64 -29.47
CA VAL A 600 -0.21 4.34 -30.75
C VAL A 600 -1.08 3.31 -31.45
N LEU A 601 -2.03 3.82 -32.23
CA LEU A 601 -2.72 3.02 -33.22
C LEU A 601 -1.71 2.61 -34.29
N GLN A 602 -1.49 1.32 -34.45
CA GLN A 602 -0.62 0.78 -35.49
C GLN A 602 -1.47 0.15 -36.58
N ASP A 603 -1.05 0.31 -37.83
CA ASP A 603 -1.70 -0.29 -38.98
C ASP A 603 -1.34 -1.78 -39.10
N PHE A 604 -2.35 -2.64 -38.99
CA PHE A 604 -2.25 -4.08 -39.22
C PHE A 604 -3.00 -4.52 -40.48
N GLY A 605 -3.44 -3.60 -41.34
CA GLY A 605 -4.38 -3.89 -42.41
C GLY A 605 -3.86 -4.88 -43.47
N SER A 606 -2.57 -4.89 -43.78
CA SER A 606 -1.99 -5.91 -44.67
C SER A 606 -2.10 -7.33 -44.09
N CYS A 607 -1.68 -7.53 -42.84
CA CYS A 607 -1.79 -8.83 -42.17
C CYS A 607 -3.25 -9.22 -41.92
N ALA A 608 -4.10 -8.26 -41.56
CA ALA A 608 -5.53 -8.48 -41.36
C ALA A 608 -6.23 -8.90 -42.66
N TYR A 609 -5.86 -8.31 -43.80
CA TYR A 609 -6.34 -8.71 -45.13
C TYR A 609 -5.93 -10.14 -45.43
N GLN A 610 -4.65 -10.51 -45.27
CA GLN A 610 -4.17 -11.88 -45.50
C GLN A 610 -4.94 -12.91 -44.66
N LEU A 611 -5.14 -12.63 -43.37
CA LEU A 611 -5.85 -13.53 -42.45
C LEU A 611 -7.34 -13.65 -42.78
N MET A 612 -8.04 -12.53 -43.01
CA MET A 612 -9.46 -12.54 -43.36
C MET A 612 -9.71 -13.16 -44.75
N LYS A 613 -8.82 -12.91 -45.71
CA LYS A 613 -8.87 -13.51 -47.04
C LYS A 613 -8.61 -15.02 -46.98
N ALA A 614 -7.67 -15.48 -46.15
CA ALA A 614 -7.45 -16.91 -45.91
C ALA A 614 -8.68 -17.59 -45.27
N ILE A 615 -9.31 -16.96 -44.28
CA ILE A 615 -10.56 -17.45 -43.67
C ILE A 615 -11.68 -17.56 -44.72
N SER A 616 -11.81 -16.54 -45.57
CA SER A 616 -12.79 -16.53 -46.66
C SER A 616 -12.49 -17.59 -47.74
N ALA A 617 -11.22 -17.80 -48.11
CA ALA A 617 -10.82 -18.79 -49.10
C ALA A 617 -11.02 -20.24 -48.63
N MET A 618 -11.03 -20.46 -47.31
CA MET A 618 -11.32 -21.76 -46.70
C MET A 618 -12.83 -21.94 -46.35
N ASP A 619 -13.71 -21.16 -46.99
CA ASP A 619 -15.18 -21.19 -46.83
C ASP A 619 -15.67 -21.01 -45.38
N GLU A 620 -14.86 -20.42 -44.48
CA GLU A 620 -15.20 -20.23 -43.07
C GLU A 620 -15.59 -21.54 -42.33
N ARG A 621 -15.07 -22.69 -42.81
CA ARG A 621 -15.39 -24.04 -42.27
C ARG A 621 -14.38 -24.56 -41.24
N PHE A 622 -13.41 -23.75 -40.86
CA PHE A 622 -12.34 -24.17 -39.96
C PHE A 622 -12.19 -23.20 -38.77
N GLY A 623 -11.66 -23.73 -37.66
CA GLY A 623 -11.18 -22.89 -36.57
C GLY A 623 -9.91 -22.13 -36.98
N ILE A 624 -9.60 -21.05 -36.25
CA ILE A 624 -8.54 -20.08 -36.61
C ILE A 624 -7.15 -20.70 -36.84
N THR A 625 -6.87 -21.87 -36.25
CA THR A 625 -5.57 -22.55 -36.41
C THR A 625 -5.32 -23.00 -37.85
N ALA A 626 -6.33 -23.47 -38.59
CA ALA A 626 -6.11 -23.95 -39.95
C ALA A 626 -5.78 -22.81 -40.96
N PRO A 627 -6.49 -21.67 -40.97
CA PRO A 627 -6.10 -20.50 -41.76
C PRO A 627 -4.69 -19.98 -41.42
N ILE A 628 -4.28 -20.02 -40.15
CA ILE A 628 -2.92 -19.61 -39.73
C ILE A 628 -1.87 -20.58 -40.28
N LEU A 629 -2.08 -21.89 -40.15
CA LEU A 629 -1.16 -22.89 -40.69
C LEU A 629 -1.07 -22.81 -42.23
N PHE A 630 -2.19 -22.52 -42.89
CA PHE A 630 -2.26 -22.24 -44.32
C PHE A 630 -1.40 -21.03 -44.71
N LEU A 631 -1.55 -19.89 -44.03
CA LEU A 631 -0.72 -18.70 -44.26
C LEU A 631 0.77 -18.96 -43.99
N ARG A 632 1.10 -19.80 -43.00
CA ARG A 632 2.50 -20.15 -42.67
C ARG A 632 3.11 -21.20 -43.61
N GLY A 633 2.32 -21.80 -44.50
CA GLY A 633 2.80 -22.83 -45.44
C GLY A 633 3.03 -24.19 -44.79
N SER A 634 2.32 -24.51 -43.71
CA SER A 634 2.47 -25.79 -43.00
C SER A 634 1.80 -26.94 -43.77
N THR A 635 2.50 -28.07 -43.88
CA THR A 635 2.03 -29.33 -44.49
C THR A 635 1.29 -30.26 -43.51
N SER A 636 0.94 -29.76 -42.32
CA SER A 636 0.13 -30.51 -41.35
C SER A 636 -1.20 -30.99 -41.96
N GLN A 637 -1.63 -32.20 -41.62
CA GLN A 637 -2.94 -32.78 -42.00
C GLN A 637 -4.15 -31.90 -41.62
N ARG A 638 -3.96 -30.91 -40.74
CA ARG A 638 -4.97 -29.91 -40.39
C ARG A 638 -5.28 -28.92 -41.52
N VAL A 639 -4.41 -28.81 -42.53
CA VAL A 639 -4.60 -28.00 -43.74
C VAL A 639 -4.80 -28.96 -44.91
N PRO A 640 -6.01 -29.06 -45.49
CA PRO A 640 -6.27 -29.96 -46.61
C PRO A 640 -5.38 -29.68 -47.83
N ASP A 641 -4.86 -30.73 -48.46
CA ASP A 641 -3.86 -30.68 -49.53
C ASP A 641 -4.25 -29.80 -50.72
N ARG A 642 -5.56 -29.70 -50.99
CA ARG A 642 -6.12 -28.82 -52.04
C ARG A 642 -5.73 -27.35 -51.88
N PHE A 643 -5.42 -26.90 -50.67
CA PHE A 643 -5.06 -25.52 -50.39
C PHE A 643 -3.55 -25.23 -50.58
N TRP A 644 -2.69 -26.24 -50.72
CA TRP A 644 -1.24 -26.03 -50.88
C TRP A 644 -0.86 -25.30 -52.17
N LYS A 645 -1.75 -25.32 -53.18
CA LYS A 645 -1.57 -24.62 -54.47
C LYS A 645 -2.17 -23.21 -54.50
N HIS A 646 -2.82 -22.75 -53.43
CA HIS A 646 -3.44 -21.43 -53.39
C HIS A 646 -2.40 -20.33 -53.24
N SER A 647 -2.62 -19.17 -53.88
CA SER A 647 -1.72 -18.00 -53.86
C SER A 647 -1.41 -17.41 -52.47
N LEU A 648 -2.15 -17.79 -51.43
CA LEU A 648 -1.97 -17.30 -50.05
C LEU A 648 -1.23 -18.32 -49.17
N PHE A 649 -0.95 -19.52 -49.69
CA PHE A 649 -0.22 -20.54 -48.95
C PHE A 649 1.23 -20.09 -48.74
N GLY A 650 1.67 -20.00 -47.48
CA GLY A 650 3.04 -19.61 -47.15
C GLY A 650 3.36 -18.11 -47.19
N ILE A 651 2.41 -17.23 -47.56
CA ILE A 651 2.64 -15.78 -47.62
C ILE A 651 3.01 -15.17 -46.26
N GLY A 652 2.53 -15.76 -45.16
CA GLY A 652 2.75 -15.34 -43.78
C GLY A 652 3.85 -16.10 -43.05
N ARG A 653 4.76 -16.78 -43.77
CA ARG A 653 5.79 -17.68 -43.17
C ARG A 653 6.76 -17.00 -42.22
N ALA A 654 7.07 -15.73 -42.45
CA ALA A 654 8.01 -14.94 -41.66
C ALA A 654 7.47 -14.64 -40.25
N THR A 655 6.16 -14.74 -40.06
CA THR A 655 5.47 -14.40 -38.83
C THR A 655 5.13 -15.66 -38.02
N SER A 656 5.32 -15.60 -36.71
CA SER A 656 5.08 -16.74 -35.82
C SER A 656 3.58 -17.08 -35.71
N GLU A 657 3.25 -18.35 -35.45
CA GLU A 657 1.86 -18.77 -35.22
C GLU A 657 1.25 -18.08 -33.99
N THR A 658 2.06 -17.81 -32.97
CA THR A 658 1.65 -17.07 -31.78
C THR A 658 1.25 -15.64 -32.11
N TRP A 659 2.00 -14.96 -32.99
CA TRP A 659 1.67 -13.62 -33.45
C TRP A 659 0.38 -13.61 -34.28
N TRP A 660 0.21 -14.56 -35.20
CA TRP A 660 -1.02 -14.67 -36.00
C TRP A 660 -2.27 -14.93 -35.13
N LYS A 661 -2.13 -15.76 -34.09
CA LYS A 661 -3.18 -15.98 -33.08
C LYS A 661 -3.45 -14.72 -32.26
N ALA A 662 -2.44 -13.89 -32.01
CA ALA A 662 -2.63 -12.61 -31.35
C ALA A 662 -3.45 -11.64 -32.20
N LEU A 663 -3.10 -11.51 -33.49
CA LEU A 663 -3.85 -10.68 -34.44
C LEU A 663 -5.30 -11.15 -34.56
N SER A 664 -5.55 -12.46 -34.66
CA SER A 664 -6.91 -12.97 -34.77
C SER A 664 -7.78 -12.63 -33.56
N ARG A 665 -7.19 -12.63 -32.34
CA ARG A 665 -7.91 -12.27 -31.11
C ARG A 665 -8.29 -10.79 -31.10
N GLU A 666 -7.40 -9.91 -31.55
CA GLU A 666 -7.72 -8.48 -31.69
C GLU A 666 -8.83 -8.24 -32.71
N LEU A 667 -8.82 -8.96 -33.83
CA LEU A 667 -9.89 -8.90 -34.82
C LEU A 667 -11.23 -9.44 -34.29
N VAL A 668 -11.22 -10.43 -33.39
CA VAL A 668 -12.43 -10.88 -32.69
C VAL A 668 -12.90 -9.82 -31.68
N ALA A 669 -11.99 -9.24 -30.90
CA ALA A 669 -12.31 -8.21 -29.91
C ALA A 669 -12.93 -6.96 -30.57
N GLU A 670 -12.37 -6.53 -31.70
CA GLU A 670 -12.88 -5.42 -32.52
C GLU A 670 -14.05 -5.82 -33.44
N LYS A 671 -14.57 -7.04 -33.29
CA LYS A 671 -15.76 -7.57 -33.97
C LYS A 671 -15.62 -7.64 -35.50
N TYR A 672 -14.42 -7.78 -36.05
CA TYR A 672 -14.20 -8.14 -37.46
C TYR A 672 -14.34 -9.65 -37.71
N LEU A 673 -13.94 -10.45 -36.71
CA LEU A 673 -14.11 -11.91 -36.69
C LEU A 673 -15.06 -12.33 -35.57
N MET A 674 -15.64 -13.52 -35.69
CA MET A 674 -16.42 -14.16 -34.63
C MET A 674 -16.12 -15.66 -34.57
N GLU A 675 -16.24 -16.23 -33.38
CA GLU A 675 -16.15 -17.67 -33.16
C GLU A 675 -17.55 -18.26 -32.99
N THR A 676 -17.84 -19.36 -33.70
CA THR A 676 -19.13 -20.06 -33.66
C THR A 676 -18.91 -21.55 -33.42
N THR A 677 -19.87 -22.23 -32.80
CA THR A 677 -19.81 -23.70 -32.65
C THR A 677 -20.08 -24.40 -33.98
N GLY A 678 -19.25 -25.36 -34.34
CA GLY A 678 -19.41 -26.21 -35.51
C GLY A 678 -20.38 -27.38 -35.28
N HIS A 679 -20.27 -28.43 -36.10
CA HIS A 679 -21.18 -29.59 -36.05
C HIS A 679 -21.12 -30.40 -34.74
N SER A 680 -20.00 -30.31 -34.02
CA SER A 680 -19.84 -30.84 -32.65
C SER A 680 -19.73 -29.69 -31.65
N LYS A 681 -20.27 -29.88 -30.44
CA LYS A 681 -20.17 -28.92 -29.31
C LYS A 681 -18.72 -28.59 -28.91
N PHE A 682 -17.74 -29.37 -29.37
CA PHE A 682 -16.31 -29.19 -29.12
C PHE A 682 -15.53 -28.59 -30.30
N SER A 683 -16.20 -28.31 -31.42
CA SER A 683 -15.59 -27.69 -32.60
C SER A 683 -15.91 -26.20 -32.67
N THR A 684 -14.88 -25.36 -32.80
CA THR A 684 -15.04 -23.90 -32.98
C THR A 684 -14.66 -23.53 -34.41
N LEU A 685 -15.54 -22.78 -35.09
CA LEU A 685 -15.36 -22.23 -36.42
C LEU A 685 -15.10 -20.73 -36.33
N CYS A 686 -14.15 -20.22 -37.10
CA CYS A 686 -13.87 -18.78 -37.20
C CYS A 686 -14.54 -18.21 -38.45
N LYS A 687 -15.40 -17.21 -38.26
CA LYS A 687 -16.20 -16.59 -39.32
C LYS A 687 -15.99 -15.08 -39.40
N LEU A 688 -16.24 -14.51 -40.58
CA LEU A 688 -16.26 -13.06 -40.78
C LEU A 688 -17.59 -12.47 -40.31
N THR A 689 -17.54 -11.38 -39.53
CA THR A 689 -18.73 -10.62 -39.17
C THR A 689 -19.18 -9.71 -40.33
N PRO A 690 -20.37 -9.11 -40.29
CA PRO A 690 -20.75 -8.09 -41.27
C PRO A 690 -19.72 -6.95 -41.37
N LYS A 691 -19.15 -6.53 -40.24
CA LYS A 691 -18.05 -5.54 -40.18
C LYS A 691 -16.79 -6.06 -40.87
N GLY A 692 -16.41 -7.33 -40.62
CA GLY A 692 -15.29 -8.01 -41.28
C GLY A 692 -15.45 -8.10 -42.79
N ARG A 693 -16.62 -8.52 -43.27
CA ARG A 693 -16.94 -8.63 -44.71
C ARG A 693 -16.91 -7.28 -45.41
N SER A 694 -17.52 -6.26 -44.79
CA SER A 694 -17.53 -4.90 -45.34
C SER A 694 -16.11 -4.33 -45.44
N TRP A 695 -15.27 -4.55 -44.44
CA TRP A 695 -13.88 -4.12 -44.47
C TRP A 695 -13.07 -4.90 -45.52
N LEU A 696 -13.18 -6.23 -45.57
CA LEU A 696 -12.46 -7.08 -46.52
C LEU A 696 -12.78 -6.71 -47.98
N SER A 697 -14.04 -6.41 -48.30
CA SER A 697 -14.45 -5.98 -49.64
C SER A 697 -13.83 -4.65 -50.07
N LYS A 698 -13.63 -3.72 -49.13
CA LYS A 698 -12.96 -2.44 -49.40
C LYS A 698 -11.46 -2.62 -49.52
N ALA A 699 -10.89 -3.47 -48.66
CA ALA A 699 -9.48 -3.82 -48.62
C ALA A 699 -9.00 -4.63 -49.84
N GLU A 700 -9.86 -4.99 -50.80
CA GLU A 700 -9.40 -5.50 -52.10
C GLU A 700 -8.55 -4.46 -52.83
N ASP A 701 -8.93 -3.18 -52.77
CA ASP A 701 -8.07 -2.06 -53.18
C ASP A 701 -7.02 -1.82 -52.10
N GLU A 702 -5.75 -1.92 -52.48
CA GLU A 702 -4.60 -1.77 -51.60
C GLU A 702 -4.56 -0.43 -50.86
N ARG A 703 -5.11 0.64 -51.46
CA ARG A 703 -5.21 1.97 -50.85
C ARG A 703 -6.16 2.03 -49.65
N HIS A 704 -7.03 1.04 -49.51
CA HIS A 704 -8.00 0.95 -48.42
C HIS A 704 -7.65 -0.17 -47.41
N ARG A 705 -6.47 -0.79 -47.51
CA ARG A 705 -5.97 -1.83 -46.58
C ARG A 705 -5.39 -1.25 -45.30
N GLN A 706 -5.99 -0.19 -44.77
CA GLN A 706 -5.62 0.35 -43.47
C GLN A 706 -6.56 -0.19 -42.40
N LEU A 707 -5.98 -0.73 -41.33
CA LEU A 707 -6.72 -1.21 -40.16
C LEU A 707 -5.89 -0.90 -38.92
N LEU A 708 -6.24 0.22 -38.30
CA LEU A 708 -5.61 0.71 -37.08
C LEU A 708 -6.12 -0.07 -35.87
N LEU A 709 -5.23 -0.83 -35.22
CA LEU A 709 -5.51 -1.53 -33.97
C LEU A 709 -4.58 -1.04 -32.86
N GLN A 710 -5.02 -1.22 -31.62
CA GLN A 710 -4.13 -1.12 -30.47
C GLN A 710 -3.39 -2.45 -30.32
N PRO A 711 -2.06 -2.49 -30.53
CA PRO A 711 -1.30 -3.72 -30.35
C PRO A 711 -1.31 -4.22 -28.90
N ASN A 712 -1.38 -5.55 -28.73
CA ASN A 712 -1.13 -6.23 -27.46
C ASN A 712 0.34 -6.71 -27.39
N ARG A 713 0.79 -7.16 -26.22
CA ARG A 713 2.18 -7.62 -26.00
C ARG A 713 2.61 -8.74 -26.96
N ASP A 714 1.68 -9.61 -27.37
CA ASP A 714 1.97 -10.72 -28.28
C ASP A 714 2.13 -10.26 -29.75
N LEU A 715 1.65 -9.05 -30.10
CA LEU A 715 1.87 -8.40 -31.40
C LEU A 715 3.22 -7.64 -31.45
N PHE A 716 3.78 -7.28 -30.30
CA PHE A 716 5.11 -6.69 -30.13
C PHE A 716 6.17 -7.77 -29.85
N SER A 717 6.47 -8.63 -30.82
CA SER A 717 7.65 -9.50 -30.69
C SER A 717 8.91 -8.75 -31.16
N ARG A 718 9.60 -8.06 -30.23
CA ARG A 718 11.06 -7.88 -30.36
C ARG A 718 11.72 -9.13 -29.79
N GLU A 719 12.56 -9.78 -30.58
CA GLU A 719 13.52 -10.77 -30.07
C GLU A 719 14.41 -10.05 -29.05
N CYS A 720 14.27 -10.41 -27.78
CA CYS A 720 15.01 -9.80 -26.68
C CYS A 720 16.38 -10.49 -26.58
N GLN A 721 17.40 -9.88 -27.17
CA GLN A 721 18.80 -10.14 -26.83
C GLN A 721 19.26 -9.16 -25.74
N CYS A 722 19.89 -9.75 -24.72
CA CYS A 722 20.78 -9.21 -23.70
C CYS A 722 20.39 -7.96 -22.88
N MET A 723 20.49 -8.16 -21.55
CA MET A 723 20.59 -7.14 -20.51
C MET A 723 21.74 -6.16 -20.77
N SER A 724 21.48 -4.87 -20.59
CA SER A 724 22.51 -3.87 -20.25
C SER A 724 22.09 -3.16 -18.96
N LEU A 725 22.83 -3.44 -17.89
CA LEU A 725 22.76 -2.76 -16.61
C LEU A 725 23.60 -1.48 -16.72
N GLU A 726 22.95 -0.32 -16.75
CA GLU A 726 23.59 0.94 -16.39
C GLU A 726 22.66 1.72 -15.48
N THR A 727 23.03 1.83 -14.20
CA THR A 727 22.86 3.07 -13.43
C THR A 727 23.70 3.02 -12.15
N SER A 728 24.35 4.14 -11.91
CA SER A 728 25.61 4.35 -11.19
C SER A 728 25.45 4.65 -9.69
N HIS A 729 26.20 3.91 -8.86
CA HIS A 729 27.12 4.41 -7.82
C HIS A 729 26.67 5.44 -6.76
N TYR A 730 25.41 5.46 -6.32
CA TYR A 730 24.98 6.16 -5.08
C TYR A 730 24.54 5.22 -3.94
N GLN A 731 24.72 3.91 -4.09
CA GLN A 731 24.02 2.91 -3.29
C GLN A 731 24.82 2.31 -2.13
N PHE A 732 26.14 2.52 -2.03
CA PHE A 732 27.00 1.72 -1.13
C PHE A 732 26.82 1.99 0.38
N PHE A 733 26.61 3.24 0.82
CA PHE A 733 26.35 3.52 2.25
C PHE A 733 24.93 3.09 2.67
N SER A 734 23.96 3.21 1.76
CA SER A 734 22.60 2.70 1.95
C SER A 734 22.59 1.17 2.03
N LEU A 735 23.39 0.48 1.23
CA LEU A 735 23.44 -0.98 1.19
C LEU A 735 23.95 -1.60 2.49
N PHE A 736 24.93 -1.00 3.17
CA PHE A 736 25.46 -1.52 4.44
C PHE A 736 24.48 -1.35 5.61
N VAL A 737 23.82 -0.19 5.71
CA VAL A 737 22.76 0.04 6.70
C VAL A 737 21.58 -0.90 6.42
N LEU A 738 21.20 -1.09 5.15
CA LEU A 738 20.14 -2.02 4.75
C LEU A 738 20.52 -3.48 5.02
N PHE A 739 21.79 -3.85 4.86
CA PHE A 739 22.31 -5.18 5.13
C PHE A 739 22.24 -5.51 6.63
N LEU A 740 22.76 -4.64 7.51
CA LEU A 740 22.67 -4.83 8.96
C LEU A 740 21.21 -4.84 9.45
N GLN A 741 20.37 -3.99 8.87
CA GLN A 741 18.94 -3.98 9.16
C GLN A 741 18.25 -5.28 8.71
N SER A 742 18.63 -5.83 7.55
CA SER A 742 18.13 -7.10 7.03
C SER A 742 18.57 -8.28 7.91
N GLU A 743 19.81 -8.27 8.39
CA GLU A 743 20.32 -9.29 9.29
C GLU A 743 19.59 -9.26 10.65
N LEU A 744 19.46 -8.08 11.26
CA LEU A 744 18.71 -7.91 12.51
C LEU A 744 17.25 -8.31 12.34
N TYR A 745 16.61 -7.91 11.25
CA TYR A 745 15.25 -8.32 10.91
C TYR A 745 15.13 -9.85 10.82
N GLY A 746 16.08 -10.53 10.17
CA GLY A 746 16.12 -11.99 10.11
C GLY A 746 16.19 -12.64 11.50
N LYS A 747 17.04 -12.12 12.39
CA LYS A 747 17.14 -12.60 13.78
C LYS A 747 15.85 -12.37 14.57
N LEU A 748 15.23 -11.20 14.41
CA LEU A 748 13.95 -10.86 15.03
C LEU A 748 12.80 -11.76 14.54
N VAL A 749 12.76 -12.10 13.25
CA VAL A 749 11.77 -13.02 12.67
C VAL A 749 11.92 -14.41 13.29
N SER A 750 13.15 -14.92 13.39
CA SER A 750 13.44 -16.22 14.01
C SER A 750 13.03 -16.26 15.48
N GLU A 751 13.35 -15.22 16.24
CA GLU A 751 13.02 -15.18 17.67
C GLU A 751 11.52 -15.04 17.91
N ARG A 752 10.82 -14.23 17.11
CA ARG A 752 9.35 -14.17 17.13
C ARG A 752 8.73 -15.55 16.89
N GLN A 753 9.26 -16.34 15.97
CA GLN A 753 8.75 -17.70 15.70
C GLN A 753 8.90 -18.62 16.91
N LYS A 754 10.05 -18.57 17.61
CA LYS A 754 10.26 -19.34 18.84
C LYS A 754 9.28 -18.93 19.94
N LEU A 755 9.13 -17.62 20.18
CA LEU A 755 8.21 -17.08 21.20
C LEU A 755 6.75 -17.42 20.90
N ALA A 756 6.37 -17.37 19.62
CA ALA A 756 5.03 -17.73 19.18
C ALA A 756 4.74 -19.23 19.37
N GLY A 757 5.73 -20.09 19.07
CA GLY A 757 5.65 -21.53 19.31
C GLY A 757 5.47 -21.88 20.80
N LEU A 758 6.23 -21.22 21.68
CA LEU A 758 6.12 -21.41 23.14
C LEU A 758 4.73 -21.03 23.69
N ARG A 759 4.03 -20.11 23.04
CA ARG A 759 2.71 -19.61 23.45
C ARG A 759 1.54 -20.21 22.66
N ASP A 760 1.82 -21.12 21.74
CA ASP A 760 0.83 -21.76 20.86
C ASP A 760 -0.03 -20.75 20.06
N ILE A 761 0.55 -19.63 19.65
CA ILE A 761 -0.12 -18.58 18.86
C ILE A 761 0.56 -18.36 17.51
N PRO A 762 -0.16 -17.89 16.46
CA PRO A 762 0.46 -17.53 15.19
C PRO A 762 1.51 -16.40 15.35
N PRO A 763 2.67 -16.48 14.68
CA PRO A 763 3.74 -15.47 14.82
C PRO A 763 3.29 -14.04 14.52
N ALA A 764 2.48 -13.83 13.48
CA ALA A 764 1.97 -12.52 13.10
C ALA A 764 1.04 -11.88 14.15
N LEU A 765 0.42 -12.70 15.03
CA LEU A 765 -0.42 -12.21 16.14
C LEU A 765 0.45 -11.60 17.25
N LEU A 766 1.63 -12.19 17.49
CA LEU A 766 2.61 -11.70 18.46
C LEU A 766 3.24 -10.38 17.98
N ALA A 767 3.84 -10.39 16.79
CA ALA A 767 4.36 -9.20 16.11
C ALA A 767 4.25 -9.34 14.59
N THR A 768 3.79 -8.27 13.92
CA THR A 768 3.75 -8.22 12.46
C THR A 768 5.14 -7.92 11.90
N ASN A 769 5.35 -8.23 10.61
CA ASN A 769 6.62 -7.92 9.95
C ASN A 769 6.91 -6.41 9.91
N LYS A 770 5.86 -5.57 9.87
CA LYS A 770 6.01 -4.12 10.03
C LYS A 770 6.62 -3.78 11.40
N ILE A 771 6.07 -4.32 12.50
CA ILE A 771 6.63 -4.11 13.85
C ILE A 771 8.10 -4.56 13.90
N LEU A 772 8.42 -5.75 13.35
CA LEU A 772 9.79 -6.23 13.34
C LEU A 772 10.74 -5.38 12.49
N LEU A 773 10.29 -4.88 11.34
CA LEU A 773 11.07 -3.95 10.50
C LEU A 773 11.29 -2.62 11.21
N ASP A 774 10.26 -2.08 11.86
CA ASP A 774 10.35 -0.82 12.59
C ASP A 774 11.24 -0.98 13.83
N MET A 775 11.23 -2.15 14.49
CA MET A 775 12.21 -2.52 15.52
C MET A 775 13.62 -2.65 14.95
N ALA A 776 13.80 -3.24 13.76
CA ALA A 776 15.12 -3.34 13.12
C ALA A 776 15.68 -1.95 12.73
N LYS A 777 14.81 -1.00 12.38
CA LYS A 777 15.18 0.40 12.09
C LYS A 777 15.48 1.20 13.36
N SER A 778 14.54 1.21 14.30
CA SER A 778 14.59 2.05 15.52
C SER A 778 15.46 1.46 16.62
N ARG A 779 15.72 0.15 16.59
CA ARG A 779 16.54 -0.61 17.56
C ARG A 779 16.18 -0.27 19.02
N PRO A 780 14.93 -0.52 19.46
CA PRO A 780 14.52 -0.21 20.83
C PRO A 780 15.30 -1.04 21.86
N CYS A 781 15.84 -0.37 22.87
CA CYS A 781 16.72 -0.96 23.90
C CYS A 781 16.04 -1.07 25.28
N SER A 782 14.80 -0.58 25.39
CA SER A 782 14.01 -0.56 26.62
C SER A 782 12.53 -0.78 26.31
N ILE A 783 11.76 -1.24 27.31
CA ILE A 783 10.30 -1.40 27.18
C ILE A 783 9.64 -0.07 26.81
N SER A 784 10.11 1.06 27.36
CA SER A 784 9.61 2.40 27.04
C SER A 784 9.83 2.78 25.57
N SER A 785 11.02 2.52 25.02
CA SER A 785 11.29 2.73 23.58
C SER A 785 10.52 1.76 22.68
N LEU A 786 10.23 0.55 23.16
CA LEU A 786 9.46 -0.45 22.41
C LEU A 786 7.98 -0.04 22.30
N LYS A 787 7.43 0.66 23.30
CA LYS A 787 6.07 1.24 23.27
C LYS A 787 5.92 2.33 22.20
N GLN A 788 7.01 2.97 21.77
CA GLN A 788 6.97 3.99 20.72
C GLN A 788 6.92 3.38 19.30
N VAL A 789 7.06 2.06 19.17
CA VAL A 789 6.92 1.37 17.87
C VAL A 789 5.44 1.25 17.52
N ASP A 790 5.07 1.75 16.34
CA ASP A 790 3.69 1.74 15.82
C ASP A 790 3.07 0.33 15.84
N GLY A 791 1.93 0.17 16.52
CA GLY A 791 1.22 -1.11 16.68
C GLY A 791 1.60 -1.95 17.91
N VAL A 792 2.45 -1.45 18.81
CA VAL A 792 2.81 -2.10 20.09
C VAL A 792 2.02 -1.49 21.25
N SER A 793 1.01 -2.21 21.76
CA SER A 793 0.29 -1.80 22.98
C SER A 793 1.06 -2.16 24.26
N GLU A 794 0.66 -1.63 25.42
CA GLU A 794 1.30 -1.90 26.70
C GLU A 794 1.35 -3.41 27.05
N ALA A 795 0.25 -4.13 26.82
CA ALA A 795 0.21 -5.58 26.97
C ALA A 795 1.15 -6.30 25.99
N LYS A 796 1.32 -5.77 24.76
CA LYS A 796 2.21 -6.32 23.74
C LYS A 796 3.69 -6.05 24.03
N ALA A 797 4.03 -4.89 24.60
CA ALA A 797 5.40 -4.54 24.94
C ALA A 797 6.00 -5.52 25.97
N ALA A 798 5.21 -5.92 26.97
CA ALA A 798 5.59 -6.97 27.92
C ALA A 798 5.79 -8.33 27.23
N MET A 799 4.94 -8.64 26.25
CA MET A 799 5.05 -9.89 25.48
C MET A 799 6.28 -9.95 24.56
N LEU A 800 6.80 -8.79 24.13
CA LEU A 800 7.90 -8.64 23.16
C LEU A 800 9.25 -8.32 23.82
N THR A 801 9.32 -8.27 25.16
CA THR A 801 10.55 -8.00 25.91
C THR A 801 11.74 -8.89 25.50
N PRO A 802 11.57 -10.21 25.23
CA PRO A 802 12.71 -11.05 24.81
C PRO A 802 13.34 -10.64 23.47
N LEU A 803 12.63 -9.90 22.61
CA LEU A 803 13.19 -9.37 21.36
C LEU A 803 14.16 -8.20 21.59
N ILE A 804 14.06 -7.50 22.73
CA ILE A 804 14.99 -6.43 23.11
C ILE A 804 16.38 -7.01 23.34
N ASP A 805 16.48 -8.18 23.99
CA ASP A 805 17.75 -8.85 24.27
C ASP A 805 18.49 -9.23 22.96
N VAL A 806 17.75 -9.63 21.93
CA VAL A 806 18.30 -9.89 20.59
C VAL A 806 18.89 -8.62 19.97
N ILE A 807 18.19 -7.49 20.09
CA ILE A 807 18.64 -6.19 19.57
C ILE A 807 19.90 -5.72 20.31
N LEU A 808 19.92 -5.83 21.64
CA LEU A 808 21.07 -5.46 22.47
C LEU A 808 22.31 -6.27 22.09
N THR A 809 22.16 -7.59 22.01
CA THR A 809 23.24 -8.51 21.61
C THR A 809 23.74 -8.18 20.20
N PHE A 810 22.83 -7.91 19.27
CA PHE A 810 23.18 -7.53 17.90
C PHE A 810 23.95 -6.20 17.83
N CYS A 811 23.51 -5.18 18.58
CA CYS A 811 24.18 -3.89 18.62
C CYS A 811 25.59 -3.99 19.22
N GLN A 812 25.76 -4.78 20.28
CA GLN A 812 27.07 -5.06 20.88
C GLN A 812 28.01 -5.76 19.91
N THR A 813 27.51 -6.78 19.19
CA THR A 813 28.32 -7.57 18.24
C THR A 813 28.82 -6.73 17.05
N HIS A 814 28.04 -5.73 16.62
CA HIS A 814 28.35 -4.91 15.44
C HIS A 814 28.88 -3.51 15.78
N GLY A 815 29.19 -3.23 17.06
CA GLY A 815 29.73 -1.93 17.49
C GLY A 815 28.78 -0.74 17.24
N LEU A 816 27.46 -0.99 17.22
CA LEU A 816 26.47 0.05 16.93
C LEU A 816 26.15 0.84 18.21
N GLN A 817 26.25 2.18 18.15
CA GLN A 817 25.84 3.04 19.27
C GLN A 817 24.35 2.83 19.58
N VAL A 818 24.08 2.57 20.87
CA VAL A 818 22.74 2.51 21.44
C VAL A 818 22.17 3.93 21.44
N LEU A 819 21.26 4.22 20.51
CA LEU A 819 20.63 5.53 20.38
C LEU A 819 19.72 5.79 21.59
N LEU A 820 20.23 6.56 22.54
CA LEU A 820 19.43 7.25 23.55
C LEU A 820 18.91 8.57 22.93
N ASN A 821 17.58 8.64 22.76
CA ASN A 821 16.78 9.80 22.39
C ASN A 821 17.08 10.47 21.03
N ILE A 822 16.16 10.31 20.07
CA ILE A 822 16.04 11.19 18.91
C ILE A 822 14.78 12.03 19.05
N VAL A 823 14.98 13.31 19.37
CA VAL A 823 14.12 14.41 18.92
C VAL A 823 14.21 14.46 17.41
N TYR A 824 13.08 14.42 16.71
CA TYR A 824 13.01 14.66 15.27
C TYR A 824 13.66 16.01 14.94
N CYS A 825 14.84 16.01 14.35
CA CYS A 825 15.38 17.19 13.68
C CYS A 825 15.25 16.97 12.18
N THR A 826 14.14 17.49 11.65
CA THR A 826 13.88 17.61 10.22
C THR A 826 14.83 18.66 9.64
N LEU A 827 16.00 18.25 9.17
CA LEU A 827 16.80 19.12 8.30
C LEU A 827 16.29 18.97 6.88
N HIS A 828 15.41 19.90 6.52
CA HIS A 828 15.15 20.34 5.16
C HIS A 828 16.49 20.56 4.44
N PHE A 829 16.84 19.71 3.48
CA PHE A 829 17.80 20.07 2.44
C PHE A 829 17.01 20.55 1.22
N THR A 830 16.81 21.86 1.17
CA THR A 830 16.35 22.56 -0.02
C THR A 830 17.32 22.31 -1.17
N ALA A 831 16.74 22.00 -2.34
CA ALA A 831 17.43 21.93 -3.61
C ALA A 831 18.19 23.23 -3.88
N LEU A 832 19.52 23.17 -3.82
CA LEU A 832 20.42 24.12 -4.44
C LEU A 832 21.40 23.33 -5.31
N CYS A 833 21.20 23.51 -6.61
CA CYS A 833 22.04 22.99 -7.68
C CYS A 833 23.47 23.53 -7.49
N LEU A 834 24.46 22.67 -7.20
CA LEU A 834 25.89 23.00 -7.25
C LEU A 834 26.71 21.74 -7.59
N PRO A 835 27.64 21.80 -8.56
CA PRO A 835 28.42 20.65 -9.00
C PRO A 835 29.72 20.51 -8.20
N ARG A 836 29.97 19.31 -7.65
CA ARG A 836 31.27 18.59 -7.67
C ARG A 836 31.31 17.50 -6.59
N LEU A 837 31.19 16.25 -7.07
CA LEU A 837 31.82 15.09 -6.44
C LEU A 837 33.30 15.38 -6.27
N HIS A 838 33.84 15.50 -5.06
CA HIS A 838 35.27 15.21 -4.83
C HIS A 838 35.62 14.90 -3.36
N TYR A 839 34.74 15.22 -2.40
CA TYR A 839 35.06 15.05 -0.98
C TYR A 839 34.75 13.65 -0.39
N LEU A 840 33.84 12.87 -0.99
CA LEU A 840 33.44 11.56 -0.43
C LEU A 840 34.42 10.40 -0.71
N LYS A 841 35.41 10.59 -1.60
CA LYS A 841 36.37 9.51 -1.96
C LYS A 841 37.44 9.26 -0.90
N HIS A 842 37.75 10.24 -0.04
CA HIS A 842 38.76 10.10 1.02
C HIS A 842 38.24 9.43 2.30
N PHE A 843 36.92 9.34 2.49
CA PHE A 843 36.34 8.96 3.79
C PHE A 843 36.29 7.44 4.03
N ILE A 844 36.37 6.61 2.98
CA ILE A 844 36.20 5.14 3.09
C ILE A 844 37.47 4.45 3.60
N ILE A 845 38.65 5.05 3.42
CA ILE A 845 39.93 4.46 3.86
C ILE A 845 40.14 4.59 5.38
N TYR A 846 39.40 5.48 6.07
CA TYR A 846 39.62 5.77 7.49
C TYR A 846 38.76 4.94 8.47
N ILE A 847 37.79 4.14 8.00
CA ILE A 847 36.78 3.55 8.90
C ILE A 847 36.81 2.01 8.96
N LEU A 848 37.31 1.30 7.94
CA LEU A 848 37.22 -0.17 7.84
C LEU A 848 38.60 -0.85 7.87
N HIS A 849 38.70 -2.02 8.53
CA HIS A 849 39.88 -2.89 8.45
C HIS A 849 40.06 -3.46 7.03
N LEU A 850 41.31 -3.72 6.60
CA LEU A 850 41.66 -4.14 5.23
C LEU A 850 40.84 -5.32 4.69
N HIS A 851 40.57 -6.33 5.52
CA HIS A 851 39.81 -7.51 5.11
C HIS A 851 38.39 -7.17 4.66
N LEU A 852 37.74 -6.23 5.35
CA LEU A 852 36.40 -5.75 4.98
C LEU A 852 36.44 -4.93 3.69
N VAL A 853 37.55 -4.24 3.41
CA VAL A 853 37.74 -3.51 2.14
C VAL A 853 37.95 -4.48 0.98
N ALA A 854 38.71 -5.55 1.18
CA ALA A 854 38.91 -6.62 0.20
C ALA A 854 37.58 -7.32 -0.14
N ASP A 855 36.81 -7.71 0.88
CA ASP A 855 35.51 -8.38 0.71
C ASP A 855 34.48 -7.45 0.05
N ALA A 856 34.38 -6.20 0.51
CA ALA A 856 33.43 -5.22 -0.04
C ALA A 856 33.72 -4.88 -1.51
N ARG A 857 34.98 -5.00 -1.95
CA ARG A 857 35.40 -4.74 -3.32
C ARG A 857 35.58 -6.00 -4.17
N SER A 858 35.41 -7.18 -3.57
CA SER A 858 35.70 -8.47 -4.22
C SER A 858 37.12 -8.53 -4.80
N LEU A 859 38.09 -7.88 -4.13
CA LEU A 859 39.49 -7.87 -4.53
C LEU A 859 40.32 -8.79 -3.62
N PRO A 860 41.32 -9.50 -4.15
CA PRO A 860 42.28 -10.21 -3.31
C PRO A 860 43.01 -9.26 -2.37
N MET A 861 43.24 -9.69 -1.12
CA MET A 861 43.94 -8.89 -0.10
C MET A 861 45.28 -8.32 -0.59
N ALA A 862 46.06 -9.11 -1.33
CA ALA A 862 47.34 -8.67 -1.90
C ALA A 862 47.22 -7.46 -2.84
N VAL A 863 46.09 -7.32 -3.55
CA VAL A 863 45.82 -6.18 -4.45
C VAL A 863 45.52 -4.93 -3.62
N VAL A 864 44.72 -5.06 -2.56
CA VAL A 864 44.42 -3.96 -1.63
C VAL A 864 45.70 -3.47 -0.92
N GLU A 865 46.53 -4.40 -0.46
CA GLU A 865 47.84 -4.14 0.15
C GLU A 865 48.80 -3.40 -0.82
N SER A 866 48.88 -3.84 -2.08
CA SER A 866 49.69 -3.19 -3.11
C SER A 866 49.24 -1.75 -3.35
N HIS A 867 47.94 -1.51 -3.42
CA HIS A 867 47.37 -0.18 -3.63
C HIS A 867 47.65 0.76 -2.46
N LEU A 868 47.58 0.26 -1.22
CA LEU A 868 47.92 1.04 -0.03
C LEU A 868 49.39 1.44 0.00
N LEU A 869 50.30 0.51 -0.31
CA LEU A 869 51.74 0.82 -0.42
C LEU A 869 52.00 1.86 -1.52
N GLN A 870 51.30 1.79 -2.63
CA GLN A 870 51.44 2.75 -3.72
C GLN A 870 50.90 4.13 -3.35
N ALA A 871 49.76 4.20 -2.66
CA ALA A 871 49.21 5.45 -2.14
C ALA A 871 50.16 6.12 -1.13
N GLN A 872 50.74 5.33 -0.22
CA GLN A 872 51.70 5.84 0.75
C GLN A 872 52.97 6.40 0.06
N LYS A 873 53.49 5.70 -0.96
CA LYS A 873 54.60 6.18 -1.81
C LYS A 873 54.29 7.48 -2.56
N MET A 874 53.02 7.74 -2.85
CA MET A 874 52.56 8.98 -3.48
C MET A 874 52.25 10.09 -2.46
N GLY A 875 52.57 9.88 -1.18
CA GLY A 875 52.43 10.89 -0.11
C GLY A 875 51.04 10.95 0.52
N CYS A 876 50.15 9.99 0.24
CA CYS A 876 48.85 9.94 0.90
C CYS A 876 48.99 9.48 2.36
N ALA A 877 48.25 10.11 3.27
CA ALA A 877 48.17 9.69 4.66
C ALA A 877 47.45 8.33 4.78
N VAL A 878 48.13 7.34 5.35
CA VAL A 878 47.61 5.99 5.60
C VAL A 878 47.63 5.73 7.10
N ASP A 879 46.51 5.27 7.67
CA ASP A 879 46.44 4.81 9.05
C ASP A 879 47.14 3.44 9.17
N THR A 880 48.35 3.45 9.72
CA THR A 880 49.22 2.27 9.80
C THR A 880 48.72 1.24 10.81
N ASP A 881 48.05 1.67 11.88
CA ASP A 881 47.50 0.76 12.90
C ASP A 881 46.34 -0.08 12.34
N ARG A 882 45.42 0.57 11.61
CA ARG A 882 44.31 -0.11 10.92
C ARG A 882 44.75 -0.98 9.75
N ALA A 883 45.87 -0.64 9.12
CA ALA A 883 46.53 -1.47 8.11
C ALA A 883 47.18 -2.73 8.71
N GLY A 884 47.20 -2.87 10.03
CA GLY A 884 47.76 -4.02 10.74
C GLY A 884 49.20 -3.82 11.21
N LEU A 885 49.80 -2.65 10.99
CA LEU A 885 51.11 -2.29 11.53
C LEU A 885 50.95 -1.71 12.92
N SER A 886 50.65 -2.58 13.89
CA SER A 886 50.58 -2.16 15.29
C SER A 886 51.92 -1.64 15.80
N ALA A 887 51.89 -0.81 16.83
CA ALA A 887 53.11 -0.28 17.46
C ALA A 887 54.09 -1.39 17.91
N SER A 888 53.59 -2.56 18.30
CA SER A 888 54.43 -3.71 18.69
C SER A 888 55.22 -4.29 17.51
N ILE A 889 54.56 -4.45 16.35
CA ILE A 889 55.15 -4.98 15.12
C ILE A 889 56.14 -3.97 14.55
N TYR A 890 55.77 -2.69 14.52
CA TYR A 890 56.65 -1.61 14.07
C TYR A 890 57.95 -1.54 14.88
N ASN A 891 57.87 -1.60 16.22
CA ASN A 891 59.03 -1.58 17.09
C ASN A 891 59.92 -2.83 16.93
N THR A 892 59.32 -3.99 16.66
CA THR A 892 60.05 -5.23 16.39
C THR A 892 60.88 -5.11 15.11
N ILE A 893 60.26 -4.62 14.02
CA ILE A 893 60.93 -4.36 12.75
C ILE A 893 62.08 -3.34 12.94
N ARG A 894 61.83 -2.24 13.66
CA ARG A 894 62.83 -1.21 13.96
C ARG A 894 64.07 -1.76 14.67
N LYS A 895 63.89 -2.62 15.68
CA LYS A 895 64.98 -3.26 16.42
C LYS A 895 65.79 -4.24 15.57
N SER A 896 65.12 -5.02 14.70
CA SER A 896 65.78 -5.93 13.77
C SER A 896 66.67 -5.21 12.76
N ILE A 897 66.27 -4.02 12.32
CA ILE A 897 67.02 -3.17 11.38
C ILE A 897 68.22 -2.48 12.06
N ALA A 898 68.11 -2.11 13.33
CA ALA A 898 69.18 -1.44 14.09
C ALA A 898 70.36 -2.36 14.47
N SER A 899 70.21 -3.69 14.34
CA SER A 899 71.23 -4.66 14.78
C SER A 899 72.20 -5.01 13.63
N PRO A 900 73.53 -5.15 13.87
CA PRO A 900 74.51 -5.49 12.83
C PRO A 900 74.20 -6.85 12.15
N PRO A 901 74.39 -7.02 10.83
CA PRO A 901 75.11 -6.14 9.91
C PRO A 901 74.24 -5.10 9.18
N VAL A 902 72.90 -5.13 9.33
CA VAL A 902 72.00 -4.20 8.63
C VAL A 902 72.30 -2.75 9.00
N SER A 903 72.63 -2.48 10.27
CA SER A 903 73.18 -1.19 10.71
C SER A 903 72.39 0.03 10.21
N SER A 904 71.05 -0.06 10.21
CA SER A 904 70.13 0.97 9.70
C SER A 904 70.16 1.22 8.18
N ASP A 905 70.76 0.33 7.39
CA ASP A 905 70.61 0.33 5.93
C ASP A 905 69.23 -0.18 5.52
N LEU A 906 68.39 0.73 5.02
CA LEU A 906 67.03 0.45 4.56
C LEU A 906 66.97 -0.01 3.09
N SER A 907 68.11 -0.07 2.38
CA SER A 907 68.17 -0.38 0.95
C SER A 907 68.18 -1.89 0.67
N ASP A 908 68.70 -2.72 1.59
CA ASP A 908 68.76 -4.18 1.42
C ASP A 908 67.54 -4.89 2.05
N PHE A 909 66.44 -4.93 1.30
CA PHE A 909 65.22 -5.63 1.72
C PHE A 909 65.44 -7.12 2.01
N LYS A 910 66.40 -7.78 1.35
CA LYS A 910 66.65 -9.22 1.49
C LYS A 910 67.36 -9.52 2.81
N ALA A 911 68.35 -8.71 3.19
CA ALA A 911 68.98 -8.78 4.50
C ALA A 911 67.97 -8.50 5.63
N ILE A 912 67.09 -7.50 5.46
CA ILE A 912 66.08 -7.13 6.46
C ILE A 912 65.05 -8.26 6.64
N ARG A 913 64.50 -8.83 5.56
CA ARG A 913 63.48 -9.88 5.65
C ARG A 913 63.98 -11.12 6.39
N SER A 914 65.27 -11.45 6.27
CA SER A 914 65.89 -12.62 6.93
C SER A 914 65.91 -12.55 8.47
N ARG A 915 65.68 -11.36 9.05
CA ARG A 915 65.72 -11.10 10.50
C ARG A 915 64.40 -10.66 11.12
N VAL A 916 63.39 -10.44 10.30
CA VAL A 916 62.04 -10.11 10.76
C VAL A 916 61.29 -11.44 10.90
N PRO A 917 60.53 -11.66 12.01
CA PRO A 917 59.73 -12.85 12.21
C PRO A 917 58.88 -13.25 10.98
N GLU A 918 58.71 -14.56 10.74
CA GLU A 918 58.02 -15.05 9.52
C GLU A 918 56.55 -14.61 9.46
N ASP A 919 55.90 -14.42 10.62
CA ASP A 919 54.53 -13.97 10.82
C ASP A 919 54.28 -12.51 10.40
N VAL A 920 55.33 -11.70 10.24
CA VAL A 920 55.22 -10.36 9.68
C VAL A 920 55.17 -10.45 8.16
N SER A 921 54.06 -10.00 7.57
CA SER A 921 53.88 -10.01 6.12
C SER A 921 54.83 -9.03 5.41
N ASN A 922 55.16 -9.33 4.15
CA ASN A 922 55.96 -8.42 3.32
C ASN A 922 55.30 -7.05 3.14
N PHE A 923 53.97 -6.98 3.20
CA PHE A 923 53.21 -5.73 3.17
C PHE A 923 53.52 -4.87 4.40
N LEU A 924 53.39 -5.42 5.61
CA LEU A 924 53.67 -4.71 6.87
C LEU A 924 55.14 -4.30 6.97
N LEU A 925 56.05 -5.15 6.50
CA LEU A 925 57.48 -4.82 6.45
C LEU A 925 57.76 -3.62 5.53
N ARG A 926 57.16 -3.58 4.34
CA ARG A 926 57.30 -2.44 3.41
C ARG A 926 56.65 -1.17 3.95
N LEU A 927 55.51 -1.29 4.62
CA LEU A 927 54.82 -0.17 5.29
C LEU A 927 55.71 0.44 6.38
N ALA A 928 56.34 -0.40 7.20
CA ALA A 928 57.25 0.02 8.26
C ALA A 928 58.55 0.66 7.73
N LEU A 929 59.15 0.09 6.67
CA LEU A 929 60.35 0.65 6.05
C LEU A 929 60.08 2.05 5.48
N TYR A 930 58.89 2.27 4.91
CA TYR A 930 58.50 3.57 4.40
C TYR A 930 58.33 4.60 5.53
N GLU A 931 57.70 4.23 6.65
CA GLU A 931 57.60 5.10 7.83
C GLU A 931 58.98 5.45 8.40
N LEU A 932 59.91 4.49 8.48
CA LEU A 932 61.29 4.74 8.92
C LEU A 932 62.06 5.65 7.96
N GLN A 933 61.85 5.52 6.65
CA GLN A 933 62.42 6.45 5.65
C GLN A 933 61.85 7.86 5.82
N ARG A 934 60.55 7.99 6.10
CA ARG A 934 59.89 9.27 6.36
C ARG A 934 60.39 9.93 7.66
N GLU A 935 60.56 9.14 8.72
CA GLU A 935 61.16 9.60 9.99
C GLU A 935 62.61 10.10 9.77
N ALA A 936 63.42 9.35 9.02
CA ALA A 936 64.79 9.77 8.69
C ALA A 936 64.82 11.07 7.86
N SER A 937 63.86 11.24 6.94
CA SER A 937 63.69 12.43 6.11
C SER A 937 63.21 13.67 6.91
N SER A 938 62.55 13.46 8.05
CA SER A 938 61.98 14.52 8.89
C SER A 938 62.96 15.18 9.86
N THR A 939 64.24 14.81 9.83
CA THR A 939 65.30 15.45 10.64
C THR A 939 65.83 16.78 10.09
N ALA A 940 65.27 17.28 8.98
CA ALA A 940 65.53 18.61 8.46
C ALA A 940 64.28 19.50 8.54
N HIS A 941 64.34 20.49 9.44
CA HIS A 941 63.46 21.65 9.63
C HIS A 941 62.21 21.55 10.52
N HIS A 942 62.37 22.21 11.68
CA HIS A 942 61.46 23.01 12.50
C HIS A 942 60.16 22.45 13.13
N GLU A 943 60.17 22.54 14.45
CA GLU A 943 59.05 22.75 15.39
C GLU A 943 57.76 23.29 14.76
N ILE A 944 56.65 22.57 14.91
CA ILE A 944 55.34 23.17 15.25
C ILE A 944 54.59 22.22 16.21
N SER A 945 54.40 22.70 17.43
CA SER A 945 53.45 22.21 18.43
C SER A 945 52.02 22.62 18.07
N TRP A 946 51.07 21.69 18.25
CA TRP A 946 49.62 21.85 18.49
C TRP A 946 48.95 23.21 18.16
N ILE A 947 47.94 23.20 17.27
CA ILE A 947 46.64 23.88 17.42
C ILE A 947 45.61 23.29 16.44
N GLU A 948 44.38 23.21 16.95
CA GLU A 948 43.08 22.77 16.42
C GLU A 948 42.63 23.29 15.03
N PRO A 949 41.58 22.68 14.43
CA PRO A 949 41.22 22.88 13.03
C PRO A 949 40.35 24.12 12.82
N LEU A 950 40.87 25.10 12.07
CA LEU A 950 40.07 26.20 11.52
C LEU A 950 40.24 26.27 9.99
N VAL A 951 39.12 25.98 9.34
CA VAL A 951 38.66 26.41 8.02
C VAL A 951 39.49 27.53 7.39
N CYS A 952 40.06 27.30 6.19
CA CYS A 952 40.16 28.33 5.16
C CYS A 952 40.38 27.74 3.75
N PHE A 953 39.58 28.27 2.83
CA PHE A 953 39.66 28.14 1.38
C PHE A 953 41.00 28.66 0.85
N LEU A 954 41.52 28.04 -0.22
CA LEU A 954 42.24 28.71 -1.32
C LEU A 954 42.33 27.76 -2.54
N PRO A 955 42.12 28.23 -3.79
CA PRO A 955 42.15 27.41 -4.99
C PRO A 955 43.56 27.44 -5.60
N VAL A 956 44.12 26.27 -5.91
CA VAL A 956 45.33 26.19 -6.74
C VAL A 956 45.12 25.17 -7.85
N THR A 957 44.97 25.71 -9.05
CA THR A 957 45.08 25.03 -10.34
C THR A 957 46.50 24.54 -10.56
N LEU A 958 46.71 23.22 -10.54
CA LEU A 958 47.85 22.55 -11.18
C LEU A 958 47.37 21.17 -11.66
N LYS A 959 47.29 20.99 -12.98
CA LYS A 959 47.12 19.68 -13.62
C LYS A 959 48.33 18.83 -13.25
N SER A 960 48.13 17.74 -12.49
CA SER A 960 49.19 16.79 -12.15
C SER A 960 48.91 15.42 -12.79
N PRO A 961 49.93 14.56 -12.95
CA PRO A 961 49.81 13.22 -13.55
C PRO A 961 48.90 12.23 -12.79
N LEU A 962 48.28 12.66 -11.69
CA LEU A 962 47.40 11.85 -10.84
C LEU A 962 46.10 11.42 -11.56
N GLU A 963 45.62 12.20 -12.53
CA GLU A 963 44.36 11.94 -13.23
C GLU A 963 44.42 10.65 -14.09
N HIS A 964 45.59 10.29 -14.62
CA HIS A 964 45.76 9.12 -15.48
C HIS A 964 45.83 7.79 -14.70
N PHE A 965 46.25 7.81 -13.44
CA PHE A 965 46.33 6.58 -12.63
C PHE A 965 44.98 6.22 -11.98
N ILE A 966 44.12 7.22 -11.74
CA ILE A 966 42.78 7.01 -11.16
C ILE A 966 41.81 6.39 -12.19
N GLU A 967 41.98 6.67 -13.49
CA GLU A 967 41.20 5.99 -14.54
C GLU A 967 41.56 4.50 -14.67
N LEU A 968 42.84 4.14 -14.51
CA LEU A 968 43.28 2.73 -14.49
C LEU A 968 42.74 1.94 -13.29
N PHE A 969 42.39 2.61 -12.19
CA PHE A 969 41.81 1.98 -11.00
C PHE A 969 40.29 1.74 -11.11
N ILE A 970 39.63 2.30 -12.13
CA ILE A 970 38.17 2.19 -12.32
C ILE A 970 37.81 1.12 -13.36
N PHE A 971 38.72 0.78 -14.28
CA PHE A 971 38.46 -0.14 -15.41
C PHE A 971 39.21 -1.49 -15.38
N GLY A 972 39.86 -1.84 -14.27
CA GLY A 972 40.54 -3.13 -14.08
C GLY A 972 39.73 -4.14 -13.27
#